data_AF-A0A2P4UBX6-F1
#
_entry.id   AF-A0A2P4UBX6-F1
#
_cell.length_a   1.000
_cell.length_b   1.000
_cell.length_c   1.000
_cell.angle_alpha   90.00
_cell.angle_beta   90.00
_cell.angle_gamma   90.00
#
_symmetry.space_group_name_H-M   'P 1'
#
loop_
_entity.id
_entity.type
_entity.pdbx_description
1 polymer ?
#
loop_
_entity_poly.entity_id
_entity_poly.type
_entity_poly.pdbx_seq_one_letter_code
_entity_poly.pdbx_strand_id
1 'polypeptide(L)'
;MTESAPTSGIRAEFRLPDLTLPFPPPAPRPDGDRLRAETCDRALRRGVLGPRGHQRLMTGRNLDLGVALTGAAEPGRARVVLDWFLWVLLLDDRIDDGPWAQDGMLAAFTESALAIVRGVPDPAHRAHDDEPMLADLAGDLWPRTAALADAAWRHRFGEHLARHLWAQCDQVERRTAGKPMEVRGYVAARRDLFGADLFFDLMEAADGRVLSARERPAVLRASAADVLAWTNDVYSLEKDLAFGEPANLVCLLRDERGGSWQDAVDAAHRMIVERAGEFRSARRAADPAYAGRLADVLAASLDWHRSVPRYHWQAAERVDTRQSPPSLLWPSFETDPYALYERLRDDFPLVRDEPLDAWLVSRHADVRAALTEPRLTPRNYAWQLAPMFGPTVLQMEGREHAAHRAFLTPAFRGRALDRLAASVRATAERLAGDVAARIADGDDADLVEAFTRRLPIDVVVRALGLPAEDAPLFQDWYRAGFSYLGNYRQDPATLARGLTSRDELYAYLEPHVAERRARPADDLLSVLCTVRVDGELLPDSMVKGFCGALLGAGGETTDRALASLLANLLQAPHVLAELRADPGLAGAVWAESLRRNPPVHVVLRQADGPVDLPCGRVPDGATVACLVGSANRDPRRFEDPDRFDPRRSAAVEREFTGASTHLAFGAGRHFCLGAQLARMEAEIAVTVLLERLPDLRWADGFAPVETGLLTRAPDELLVAAR
;
A
#
# COMPACT_ATOMS: atom_id res chain seq x y z
N MET A 1 7.30 -23.68 23.80
CA MET A 1 8.48 -22.78 23.85
C MET A 1 9.24 -22.94 22.55
N THR A 2 8.87 -22.10 21.59
CA THR A 2 9.56 -21.92 20.31
C THR A 2 9.52 -20.41 20.11
N GLU A 3 10.53 -19.73 20.64
CA GLU A 3 10.83 -18.34 20.30
C GLU A 3 11.22 -18.31 18.83
N SER A 4 10.41 -17.64 18.00
CA SER A 4 10.86 -16.68 16.99
C SER A 4 9.68 -16.22 16.13
N ALA A 5 8.84 -15.34 16.67
CA ALA A 5 8.28 -14.29 15.82
C ALA A 5 9.36 -13.19 15.78
N PRO A 6 9.80 -12.69 14.60
CA PRO A 6 10.73 -11.56 14.55
C PRO A 6 9.98 -10.32 15.06
N THR A 7 10.03 -10.16 16.37
CA THR A 7 9.55 -9.02 17.11
C THR A 7 10.66 -7.98 17.06
N SER A 8 10.36 -6.79 16.52
CA SER A 8 11.22 -5.60 16.44
C SER A 8 12.44 -5.71 15.51
N GLY A 9 12.62 -4.70 14.64
CA GLY A 9 13.74 -4.60 13.71
C GLY A 9 15.10 -4.79 14.38
N ILE A 10 16.05 -5.37 13.65
CA ILE A 10 17.35 -5.75 14.20
C ILE A 10 18.03 -4.52 14.80
N ARG A 11 18.38 -4.59 16.10
CA ARG A 11 19.09 -3.51 16.79
C ARG A 11 20.50 -3.38 16.23
N ALA A 12 20.80 -2.22 15.67
CA ALA A 12 22.07 -1.93 15.03
C ALA A 12 22.48 -0.49 15.31
N GLU A 13 23.76 -0.31 15.63
CA GLU A 13 24.40 1.00 15.71
C GLU A 13 25.67 0.97 14.86
N PHE A 14 25.78 1.92 13.94
CA PHE A 14 26.93 2.05 13.05
C PHE A 14 27.04 3.48 12.51
N ARG A 15 28.19 3.83 11.95
CA ARG A 15 28.40 5.05 11.18
C ARG A 15 28.49 4.70 9.72
N LEU A 16 27.83 5.48 8.87
CA LEU A 16 28.04 5.37 7.44
C LEU A 16 29.50 5.75 7.12
N PRO A 17 30.20 4.98 6.29
CA PRO A 17 31.60 5.26 5.98
C PRO A 17 31.71 6.51 5.11
N ASP A 18 32.77 7.30 5.33
CA ASP A 18 33.14 8.39 4.42
C ASP A 18 33.78 7.81 3.13
N LEU A 19 32.94 7.25 2.29
CA LEU A 19 33.31 6.67 1.01
C LEU A 19 33.73 7.77 0.03
N THR A 20 35.02 7.84 -0.29
CA THR A 20 35.51 8.74 -1.35
C THR A 20 35.97 7.93 -2.55
N LEU A 21 35.35 8.17 -3.70
CA LEU A 21 35.81 7.62 -4.97
C LEU A 21 36.77 8.61 -5.65
N PRO A 22 37.88 8.15 -6.24
CA PRO A 22 38.91 9.02 -6.84
C PRO A 22 38.50 9.51 -8.25
N PHE A 23 37.24 9.87 -8.43
CA PHE A 23 36.67 10.32 -9.70
C PHE A 23 35.94 11.65 -9.47
N PRO A 24 36.11 12.65 -10.35
CA PRO A 24 35.37 13.90 -10.23
C PRO A 24 33.86 13.66 -10.42
N PRO A 25 32.99 14.44 -9.77
CA PRO A 25 31.56 14.38 -10.04
C PRO A 25 31.31 14.82 -11.50
N PRO A 26 30.38 14.17 -12.21
CA PRO A 26 30.06 14.57 -13.57
C PRO A 26 29.39 15.95 -13.61
N ALA A 27 29.59 16.66 -14.72
CA ALA A 27 28.85 17.90 -14.95
C ALA A 27 27.34 17.62 -15.04
N PRO A 28 26.48 18.44 -14.41
CA PRO A 28 25.04 18.30 -14.55
C PRO A 28 24.62 18.43 -16.02
N ARG A 29 23.68 17.58 -16.44
CA ARG A 29 23.08 17.64 -17.77
C ARG A 29 22.19 18.89 -17.89
N PRO A 30 22.38 19.79 -18.89
CA PRO A 30 21.61 21.04 -18.99
C PRO A 30 20.10 20.87 -19.16
N ASP A 31 19.66 19.81 -19.83
CA ASP A 31 18.25 19.48 -20.12
C ASP A 31 17.70 18.38 -19.19
N GLY A 32 18.34 18.11 -18.05
CA GLY A 32 17.97 17.04 -17.11
C GLY A 32 16.53 17.12 -16.60
N ASP A 33 16.06 18.30 -16.21
CA ASP A 33 14.68 18.50 -15.71
C ASP A 33 13.63 18.27 -16.80
N ARG A 34 13.94 18.69 -18.04
CA ARG A 34 13.08 18.43 -19.19
C ARG A 34 13.01 16.92 -19.48
N LEU A 35 14.15 16.23 -19.43
CA LEU A 35 14.21 14.79 -19.66
C LEU A 35 13.38 14.03 -18.62
N ARG A 36 13.49 14.43 -17.35
CA ARG A 36 12.67 13.89 -16.25
C ARG A 36 11.18 14.06 -16.51
N ALA A 37 10.75 15.28 -16.85
CA ALA A 37 9.34 15.57 -17.17
C ALA A 37 8.83 14.69 -18.31
N GLU A 38 9.58 14.63 -19.42
CA GLU A 38 9.21 13.84 -20.59
C GLU A 38 9.10 12.34 -20.28
N THR A 39 10.02 11.79 -19.48
CA THR A 39 9.98 10.37 -19.05
C THR A 39 8.81 10.09 -18.11
N CYS A 40 8.58 10.92 -17.08
CA CYS A 40 7.46 10.75 -16.16
C CYS A 40 6.10 10.89 -16.87
N ASP A 41 5.95 11.90 -17.74
CA ASP A 41 4.73 12.10 -18.52
C ASP A 41 4.47 10.92 -19.49
N ARG A 42 5.53 10.34 -20.07
CA ARG A 42 5.42 9.16 -20.91
C ARG A 42 4.95 7.96 -20.10
N ALA A 43 5.58 7.67 -18.96
CA ALA A 43 5.21 6.55 -18.11
C ALA A 43 3.77 6.66 -17.60
N LEU A 44 3.32 7.88 -17.28
CA LEU A 44 1.92 8.17 -16.92
C LEU A 44 0.96 7.86 -18.07
N ARG A 45 1.25 8.35 -19.30
CA ARG A 45 0.43 8.06 -20.49
C ARG A 45 0.38 6.58 -20.85
N ARG A 46 1.46 5.85 -20.60
CA ARG A 46 1.56 4.41 -20.87
C ARG A 46 0.94 3.55 -19.76
N GLY A 47 0.46 4.16 -18.68
CA GLY A 47 -0.14 3.45 -17.55
C GLY A 47 0.87 2.67 -16.73
N VAL A 48 2.17 2.93 -16.85
CA VAL A 48 3.20 2.27 -16.03
C VAL A 48 3.40 2.99 -14.70
N LEU A 49 3.08 4.28 -14.66
CA LEU A 49 3.24 5.17 -13.50
C LEU A 49 1.90 5.82 -13.16
N GLY A 50 1.47 5.75 -11.89
CA GLY A 50 0.29 6.48 -11.42
C GLY A 50 0.56 7.99 -11.19
N PRO A 51 -0.49 8.84 -11.10
CA PRO A 51 -0.36 10.29 -10.90
C PRO A 51 0.47 10.71 -9.67
N ARG A 52 0.35 10.00 -8.54
CA ARG A 52 1.12 10.25 -7.31
C ARG A 52 2.58 9.85 -7.50
N GLY A 53 2.82 8.71 -8.16
CA GLY A 53 4.16 8.28 -8.56
C GLY A 53 4.83 9.33 -9.45
N HIS A 54 4.09 9.89 -10.40
CA HIS A 54 4.53 11.01 -11.24
C HIS A 54 4.93 12.22 -10.39
N GLN A 55 4.05 12.72 -9.52
CA GLN A 55 4.35 13.87 -8.66
C GLN A 55 5.59 13.63 -7.78
N ARG A 56 5.69 12.44 -7.18
CA ARG A 56 6.82 12.02 -6.33
C ARG A 56 8.14 12.05 -7.11
N LEU A 57 8.17 11.48 -8.31
CA LEU A 57 9.39 11.42 -9.14
C LEU A 57 9.79 12.79 -9.73
N MET A 58 8.80 13.66 -9.97
CA MET A 58 9.01 15.02 -10.43
C MET A 58 9.59 15.95 -9.35
N THR A 59 9.26 15.71 -8.08
CA THR A 59 9.70 16.56 -6.96
C THR A 59 10.86 15.97 -6.15
N GLY A 60 11.11 14.67 -6.27
CA GLY A 60 12.18 13.96 -5.57
C GLY A 60 13.48 13.83 -6.36
N ARG A 61 14.43 13.09 -5.79
CA ARG A 61 15.78 12.84 -6.36
C ARG A 61 15.97 11.44 -6.93
N ASN A 62 14.90 10.65 -6.98
CA ASN A 62 14.97 9.23 -7.38
C ASN A 62 15.47 9.03 -8.81
N LEU A 63 15.28 10.02 -9.70
CA LEU A 63 15.73 9.95 -11.09
C LEU A 63 17.10 10.58 -11.36
N ASP A 64 17.77 11.17 -10.35
CA ASP A 64 19.04 11.86 -10.52
C ASP A 64 20.14 10.92 -11.07
N LEU A 65 20.23 9.69 -10.56
CA LEU A 65 21.16 8.69 -11.06
C LEU A 65 20.82 8.27 -12.51
N GLY A 66 19.53 8.10 -12.82
CA GLY A 66 19.05 7.87 -14.18
C GLY A 66 19.46 8.97 -15.15
N VAL A 67 19.34 10.23 -14.73
CA VAL A 67 19.78 11.39 -15.53
C VAL A 67 21.30 11.37 -15.72
N ALA A 68 22.08 11.05 -14.68
CA ALA A 68 23.54 10.93 -14.79
C ALA A 68 23.99 9.81 -15.75
N LEU A 69 23.29 8.66 -15.75
CA LEU A 69 23.55 7.56 -16.69
C LEU A 69 23.44 8.00 -18.16
N THR A 70 22.60 8.99 -18.46
CA THR A 70 22.44 9.51 -19.83
C THR A 70 23.67 10.29 -20.35
N GLY A 71 24.47 10.86 -19.44
CA GLY A 71 25.61 11.70 -19.79
C GLY A 71 25.30 12.78 -20.82
N ALA A 72 26.14 12.85 -21.84
CA ALA A 72 26.03 13.80 -22.95
C ALA A 72 25.28 13.25 -24.17
N ALA A 73 24.58 12.11 -24.04
CA ALA A 73 23.86 11.53 -25.17
C ALA A 73 22.79 12.49 -25.72
N GLU A 74 22.55 12.43 -27.03
CA GLU A 74 21.47 13.20 -27.68
C GLU A 74 20.11 12.94 -27.00
N PRO A 75 19.23 13.95 -26.86
CA PRO A 75 18.02 13.85 -26.03
C PRO A 75 17.15 12.63 -26.30
N GLY A 76 16.99 12.22 -27.57
CA GLY A 76 16.20 11.04 -27.92
C GLY A 76 16.78 9.73 -27.39
N ARG A 77 18.12 9.61 -27.35
CA ARG A 77 18.81 8.42 -26.80
C ARG A 77 18.90 8.47 -25.28
N ALA A 78 19.17 9.66 -24.72
CA ALA A 78 19.13 9.90 -23.28
C ALA A 78 17.78 9.48 -22.69
N ARG A 79 16.69 9.76 -23.40
CA ARG A 79 15.34 9.37 -22.97
C ARG A 79 15.19 7.86 -22.85
N VAL A 80 15.69 7.07 -23.81
CA VAL A 80 15.64 5.60 -23.73
C VAL A 80 16.36 5.09 -22.48
N VAL A 81 17.51 5.67 -22.10
CA VAL A 81 18.23 5.28 -20.89
C VAL A 81 17.44 5.62 -19.63
N LEU A 82 16.91 6.85 -19.53
CA LEU A 82 16.14 7.26 -18.35
C LEU A 82 14.81 6.49 -18.23
N ASP A 83 14.21 6.16 -19.36
CA ASP A 83 13.02 5.35 -19.47
C ASP A 83 13.24 3.92 -18.93
N TRP A 84 14.36 3.28 -19.27
CA TRP A 84 14.76 2.00 -18.68
C TRP A 84 15.07 2.12 -17.19
N PHE A 85 15.72 3.21 -16.77
CA PHE A 85 15.98 3.46 -15.35
C PHE A 85 14.69 3.53 -14.55
N LEU A 86 13.69 4.28 -15.06
CA LEU A 86 12.36 4.33 -14.46
C LEU A 86 11.68 2.95 -14.47
N TRP A 87 11.75 2.21 -15.59
CA TRP A 87 11.14 0.88 -15.69
C TRP A 87 11.71 -0.10 -14.66
N VAL A 88 13.05 -0.14 -14.48
CA VAL A 88 13.71 -0.98 -13.47
C VAL A 88 13.39 -0.49 -12.05
N LEU A 89 13.33 0.82 -11.81
CA LEU A 89 12.93 1.38 -10.51
C LEU A 89 11.50 0.98 -10.13
N LEU A 90 10.57 0.96 -11.09
CA LEU A 90 9.19 0.53 -10.86
C LEU A 90 9.09 -0.99 -10.68
N LEU A 91 9.94 -1.76 -11.35
CA LEU A 91 10.05 -3.20 -11.13
C LEU A 91 10.52 -3.51 -9.70
N ASP A 92 11.56 -2.83 -9.23
CA ASP A 92 12.09 -2.92 -7.85
C ASP A 92 10.98 -2.63 -6.82
N ASP A 93 10.27 -1.51 -6.97
CA ASP A 93 9.14 -1.14 -6.10
C ASP A 93 8.03 -2.22 -6.09
N ARG A 94 7.77 -2.92 -7.22
CA ARG A 94 6.74 -3.98 -7.28
C ARG A 94 7.19 -5.31 -6.70
N ILE A 95 8.48 -5.64 -6.77
CA ILE A 95 9.04 -6.88 -6.21
C ILE A 95 9.08 -6.79 -4.68
N ASP A 96 9.50 -5.64 -4.14
CA ASP A 96 9.63 -5.45 -2.71
C ASP A 96 8.27 -5.32 -1.99
N ASP A 97 7.29 -4.67 -2.62
CA ASP A 97 6.05 -4.24 -1.94
C ASP A 97 4.76 -4.89 -2.52
N GLY A 98 4.85 -5.75 -3.54
CA GLY A 98 3.70 -6.27 -4.29
C GLY A 98 3.52 -7.80 -4.24
N PRO A 99 2.40 -8.33 -4.77
CA PRO A 99 2.14 -9.78 -4.83
C PRO A 99 3.12 -10.52 -5.77
N TRP A 100 4.06 -9.80 -6.39
CA TRP A 100 5.07 -10.36 -7.28
C TRP A 100 6.06 -11.28 -6.56
N ALA A 101 6.21 -11.08 -5.25
CA ALA A 101 6.94 -11.99 -4.39
C ALA A 101 6.20 -13.32 -4.11
N GLN A 102 4.94 -13.44 -4.55
CA GLN A 102 4.04 -14.56 -4.26
C GLN A 102 3.58 -15.26 -5.56
N ASP A 103 3.15 -16.51 -5.43
CA ASP A 103 2.42 -17.28 -6.45
C ASP A 103 3.08 -17.39 -7.84
N GLY A 104 4.42 -17.28 -7.92
CA GLY A 104 5.17 -17.39 -9.17
C GLY A 104 4.94 -16.25 -10.17
N MET A 105 4.34 -15.14 -9.71
CA MET A 105 3.96 -14.03 -10.58
C MET A 105 5.18 -13.36 -11.25
N LEU A 106 6.27 -13.16 -10.51
CA LEU A 106 7.51 -12.60 -11.03
C LEU A 106 8.18 -13.52 -12.07
N ALA A 107 8.13 -14.84 -11.89
CA ALA A 107 8.67 -15.80 -12.85
C ALA A 107 7.90 -15.74 -14.17
N ALA A 108 6.56 -15.73 -14.13
CA ALA A 108 5.74 -15.57 -15.32
C ALA A 108 5.98 -14.23 -16.04
N PHE A 109 6.09 -13.13 -15.29
CA PHE A 109 6.46 -11.83 -15.86
C PHE A 109 7.83 -11.86 -16.53
N THR A 110 8.80 -12.51 -15.90
CA THR A 110 10.17 -12.65 -16.41
C THR A 110 10.18 -13.39 -17.75
N GLU A 111 9.44 -14.49 -17.86
CA GLU A 111 9.32 -15.23 -19.12
C GLU A 111 8.75 -14.36 -20.25
N SER A 112 7.64 -13.66 -20.00
CA SER A 112 7.01 -12.76 -20.98
C SER A 112 7.93 -11.60 -21.37
N ALA A 113 8.59 -10.95 -20.41
CA ALA A 113 9.52 -9.85 -20.68
C ALA A 113 10.70 -10.28 -21.56
N LEU A 114 11.25 -11.48 -21.30
CA LEU A 114 12.33 -12.04 -22.11
C LEU A 114 11.85 -12.49 -23.49
N ALA A 115 10.63 -12.99 -23.63
CA ALA A 115 10.04 -13.30 -24.93
C ALA A 115 9.97 -12.07 -25.84
N ILE A 116 9.52 -10.92 -25.30
CA ILE A 116 9.48 -9.63 -25.99
C ILE A 116 10.87 -9.21 -26.46
N VAL A 117 11.86 -9.20 -25.56
CA VAL A 117 13.21 -8.71 -25.85
C VAL A 117 13.96 -9.64 -26.81
N ARG A 118 13.71 -10.95 -26.76
CA ARG A 118 14.30 -11.96 -27.65
C ARG A 118 13.56 -12.12 -28.98
N GLY A 119 12.36 -11.56 -29.10
CA GLY A 119 11.52 -11.70 -30.30
C GLY A 119 11.02 -13.12 -30.55
N VAL A 120 10.73 -13.86 -29.48
CA VAL A 120 10.20 -15.24 -29.52
C VAL A 120 8.75 -15.26 -29.00
N PRO A 121 7.94 -16.28 -29.34
CA PRO A 121 6.59 -16.40 -28.80
C PRO A 121 6.57 -16.41 -27.27
N ASP A 122 5.58 -15.74 -26.67
CA ASP A 122 5.41 -15.72 -25.21
C ASP A 122 4.95 -17.10 -24.71
N PRO A 123 5.78 -17.84 -23.93
CA PRO A 123 5.42 -19.15 -23.42
C PRO A 123 4.28 -19.10 -22.39
N ALA A 124 4.10 -17.98 -21.69
CA ALA A 124 3.09 -17.82 -20.64
C ALA A 124 1.69 -17.51 -21.19
N HIS A 125 1.53 -17.31 -22.51
CA HIS A 125 0.26 -16.99 -23.19
C HIS A 125 -0.53 -15.85 -22.54
N ARG A 126 0.13 -14.92 -21.83
CA ARG A 126 -0.54 -13.75 -21.26
C ARG A 126 -0.82 -12.76 -22.39
N ALA A 127 -2.03 -12.21 -22.41
CA ALA A 127 -2.26 -11.01 -23.22
C ALA A 127 -1.36 -9.91 -22.63
N HIS A 128 -0.37 -9.45 -23.38
CA HIS A 128 0.53 -8.37 -22.94
C HIS A 128 -0.25 -7.13 -22.47
N ASP A 129 -1.48 -6.96 -22.95
CA ASP A 129 -2.39 -5.85 -22.66
C ASP A 129 -2.87 -5.81 -21.19
N ASP A 130 -2.84 -6.93 -20.47
CA ASP A 130 -3.31 -7.00 -19.08
C ASP A 130 -2.26 -6.54 -18.06
N GLU A 131 -0.98 -6.45 -18.46
CA GLU A 131 0.13 -6.00 -17.61
C GLU A 131 0.81 -4.75 -18.20
N PRO A 132 0.58 -3.55 -17.64
CA PRO A 132 1.08 -2.29 -18.19
C PRO A 132 2.60 -2.23 -18.42
N MET A 133 3.41 -2.88 -17.59
CA MET A 133 4.87 -2.93 -17.80
C MET A 133 5.26 -3.76 -19.02
N LEU A 134 4.55 -4.86 -19.31
CA LEU A 134 4.76 -5.69 -20.49
C LEU A 134 4.21 -5.00 -21.75
N ALA A 135 3.03 -4.38 -21.68
CA ALA A 135 2.47 -3.58 -22.76
C ALA A 135 3.38 -2.40 -23.14
N ASP A 136 3.96 -1.72 -22.14
CA ASP A 136 4.94 -0.66 -22.35
C ASP A 136 6.22 -1.19 -23.00
N LEU A 137 6.75 -2.30 -22.47
CA LEU A 137 7.95 -2.95 -22.98
C LEU A 137 7.78 -3.36 -24.45
N ALA A 138 6.71 -4.07 -24.79
CA ALA A 138 6.43 -4.55 -26.14
C ALA A 138 6.09 -3.43 -27.12
N GLY A 139 5.25 -2.48 -26.71
CA GLY A 139 4.68 -1.48 -27.60
C GLY A 139 5.52 -0.22 -27.80
N ASP A 140 6.51 0.06 -26.94
CA ASP A 140 7.25 1.33 -26.99
C ASP A 140 8.72 1.23 -26.53
N LEU A 141 8.97 0.77 -25.30
CA LEU A 141 10.32 0.83 -24.71
C LEU A 141 11.31 -0.05 -25.47
N TRP A 142 10.99 -1.33 -25.72
CA TRP A 142 11.88 -2.22 -26.44
C TRP A 142 12.08 -1.82 -27.92
N PRO A 143 11.03 -1.49 -28.71
CA PRO A 143 11.21 -1.01 -30.08
C PRO A 143 12.19 0.17 -30.21
N ARG A 144 12.06 1.18 -29.33
CA ARG A 144 12.99 2.33 -29.31
C ARG A 144 14.41 1.93 -28.92
N THR A 145 14.54 0.98 -28.00
CA THR A 145 15.85 0.46 -27.54
C THR A 145 16.54 -0.36 -28.63
N ALA A 146 15.82 -1.30 -29.24
CA ALA A 146 16.33 -2.17 -30.31
C ALA A 146 16.79 -1.39 -31.55
N ALA A 147 16.21 -0.20 -31.79
CA ALA A 147 16.63 0.70 -32.87
C ALA A 147 17.99 1.38 -32.63
N LEU A 148 18.50 1.41 -31.39
CA LEU A 148 19.77 2.08 -31.07
C LEU A 148 21.01 1.26 -31.42
N ALA A 149 20.89 -0.07 -31.55
CA ALA A 149 22.04 -0.95 -31.70
C ALA A 149 21.76 -2.21 -32.57
N ASP A 150 22.84 -2.90 -32.92
CA ASP A 150 22.82 -4.08 -33.79
C ASP A 150 22.33 -5.35 -33.06
N ALA A 151 22.23 -6.46 -33.81
CA ALA A 151 21.77 -7.75 -33.28
C ALA A 151 22.70 -8.32 -32.18
N ALA A 152 24.01 -8.06 -32.26
CA ALA A 152 24.96 -8.55 -31.27
C ALA A 152 24.78 -7.84 -29.92
N TRP A 153 24.54 -6.52 -29.95
CA TRP A 153 24.17 -5.75 -28.77
C TRP A 153 22.82 -6.22 -28.22
N ARG A 154 21.80 -6.40 -29.06
CA ARG A 154 20.46 -6.84 -28.62
C ARG A 154 20.49 -8.20 -27.92
N HIS A 155 21.24 -9.14 -28.47
CA HIS A 155 21.43 -10.45 -27.84
C HIS A 155 22.09 -10.30 -26.46
N ARG A 156 23.18 -9.53 -26.36
CA ARG A 156 23.87 -9.30 -25.09
C ARG A 156 22.98 -8.62 -24.05
N PHE A 157 22.24 -7.58 -24.45
CA PHE A 157 21.29 -6.89 -23.58
C PHE A 157 20.20 -7.86 -23.07
N GLY A 158 19.64 -8.70 -23.96
CA GLY A 158 18.68 -9.72 -23.59
C GLY A 158 19.22 -10.73 -22.58
N GLU A 159 20.49 -11.14 -22.71
CA GLU A 159 21.14 -12.01 -21.72
C GLU A 159 21.36 -11.31 -20.37
N HIS A 160 21.76 -10.04 -20.37
CA HIS A 160 21.90 -9.26 -19.13
C HIS A 160 20.55 -9.02 -18.45
N LEU A 161 19.47 -8.82 -19.22
CA LEU A 161 18.11 -8.71 -18.69
C LEU A 161 17.65 -10.04 -18.10
N ALA A 162 17.94 -11.15 -18.78
CA ALA A 162 17.64 -12.47 -18.26
C ALA A 162 18.34 -12.73 -16.92
N ARG A 163 19.64 -12.44 -16.83
CA ARG A 163 20.37 -12.59 -15.57
C ARG A 163 19.78 -11.75 -14.44
N HIS A 164 19.46 -10.48 -14.71
CA HIS A 164 18.87 -9.59 -13.71
C HIS A 164 17.51 -10.10 -13.21
N LEU A 165 16.57 -10.38 -14.13
CA LEU A 165 15.22 -10.82 -13.77
C LEU A 165 15.24 -12.18 -13.05
N TRP A 166 16.03 -13.15 -13.51
CA TRP A 166 16.13 -14.44 -12.84
C TRP A 166 16.86 -14.37 -11.50
N ALA A 167 17.81 -13.45 -11.33
CA ALA A 167 18.41 -13.21 -10.02
C ALA A 167 17.37 -12.66 -9.03
N GLN A 168 16.48 -11.77 -9.47
CA GLN A 168 15.35 -11.29 -8.66
C GLN A 168 14.40 -12.43 -8.28
N CYS A 169 14.07 -13.34 -9.20
CA CYS A 169 13.29 -14.55 -8.90
C CYS A 169 13.96 -15.42 -7.82
N ASP A 170 15.24 -15.78 -8.00
CA ASP A 170 15.98 -16.60 -7.03
C ASP A 170 16.05 -15.94 -5.65
N GLN A 171 16.21 -14.61 -5.61
CA GLN A 171 16.21 -13.86 -4.36
C GLN A 171 14.84 -13.89 -3.64
N VAL A 172 13.76 -13.68 -4.38
CA VAL A 172 12.38 -13.82 -3.84
C VAL A 172 12.15 -15.22 -3.30
N GLU A 173 12.49 -16.27 -4.07
CA GLU A 173 12.33 -17.66 -3.65
C GLU A 173 13.12 -17.98 -2.39
N ARG A 174 14.37 -17.50 -2.29
CA ARG A 174 15.21 -17.64 -1.08
C ARG A 174 14.63 -16.92 0.12
N ARG A 175 14.14 -15.69 -0.06
CA ARG A 175 13.49 -14.88 0.98
C ARG A 175 12.29 -15.64 1.53
N THR A 176 11.40 -16.11 0.66
CA THR A 176 10.21 -16.89 1.01
C THR A 176 10.55 -18.22 1.68
N ALA A 177 11.62 -18.89 1.25
CA ALA A 177 12.07 -20.15 1.84
C ALA A 177 12.87 -19.99 3.16
N GLY A 178 13.17 -18.75 3.60
CA GLY A 178 14.02 -18.49 4.75
C GLY A 178 15.46 -18.99 4.58
N LYS A 179 15.98 -18.99 3.36
CA LYS A 179 17.30 -19.55 3.00
C LYS A 179 18.27 -18.43 2.57
N PRO A 180 18.97 -17.76 3.50
CA PRO A 180 19.91 -16.70 3.16
C PRO A 180 21.07 -17.22 2.29
N MET A 181 21.63 -16.35 1.46
CA MET A 181 22.81 -16.65 0.66
C MET A 181 24.09 -16.53 1.52
N GLU A 182 25.07 -17.40 1.29
CA GLU A 182 26.43 -17.18 1.81
C GLU A 182 27.08 -15.96 1.13
N VAL A 183 28.00 -15.26 1.83
CA VAL A 183 28.67 -14.04 1.32
C VAL A 183 29.26 -14.27 -0.07
N ARG A 184 29.94 -15.39 -0.30
CA ARG A 184 30.55 -15.71 -1.61
C ARG A 184 29.51 -15.84 -2.71
N GLY A 185 28.40 -16.50 -2.42
CA GLY A 185 27.29 -16.67 -3.37
C GLY A 185 26.62 -15.33 -3.66
N TYR A 186 26.37 -14.54 -2.61
CA TYR A 186 25.78 -13.21 -2.74
C TYR A 186 26.66 -12.29 -3.57
N VAL A 187 27.96 -12.19 -3.28
CA VAL A 187 28.90 -11.36 -4.06
C VAL A 187 28.88 -11.73 -5.56
N ALA A 188 28.75 -13.01 -5.90
CA ALA A 188 28.67 -13.44 -7.29
C ALA A 188 27.34 -13.04 -7.95
N ALA A 189 26.21 -13.21 -7.26
CA ALA A 189 24.88 -12.90 -7.77
C ALA A 189 24.53 -11.40 -7.71
N ARG A 190 25.18 -10.62 -6.82
CA ARG A 190 24.79 -9.25 -6.49
C ARG A 190 24.89 -8.30 -7.68
N ARG A 191 25.80 -8.56 -8.62
CA ARG A 191 25.91 -7.82 -9.88
C ARG A 191 24.65 -7.94 -10.73
N ASP A 192 24.13 -9.15 -10.83
CA ASP A 192 22.90 -9.44 -11.57
C ASP A 192 21.69 -8.92 -10.81
N LEU A 193 21.63 -9.08 -9.47
CA LEU A 193 20.57 -8.49 -8.63
C LEU A 193 20.49 -6.96 -8.79
N PHE A 194 21.62 -6.27 -8.82
CA PHE A 194 21.66 -4.81 -9.01
C PHE A 194 21.35 -4.41 -10.46
N GLY A 195 21.61 -5.27 -11.45
CA GLY A 195 21.34 -4.99 -12.86
C GLY A 195 22.30 -3.99 -13.51
N ALA A 196 23.52 -3.79 -12.97
CA ALA A 196 24.47 -2.79 -13.49
C ALA A 196 24.81 -2.99 -14.98
N ASP A 197 24.96 -4.25 -15.40
CA ASP A 197 25.34 -4.60 -16.76
C ASP A 197 24.32 -4.17 -17.83
N LEU A 198 23.02 -4.10 -17.46
CA LEU A 198 21.97 -3.55 -18.30
C LEU A 198 22.23 -2.10 -18.65
N PHE A 199 22.52 -1.29 -17.62
CA PHE A 199 22.76 0.13 -17.79
C PHE A 199 24.07 0.41 -18.51
N PHE A 200 25.10 -0.41 -18.31
CA PHE A 200 26.33 -0.32 -19.07
C PHE A 200 26.12 -0.58 -20.56
N ASP A 201 25.24 -1.52 -20.93
CA ASP A 201 24.87 -1.74 -22.33
C ASP A 201 24.04 -0.58 -22.89
N LEU A 202 23.11 -0.03 -22.11
CA LEU A 202 22.31 1.14 -22.51
C LEU A 202 23.17 2.39 -22.71
N MET A 203 24.20 2.59 -21.87
CA MET A 203 25.20 3.66 -22.05
C MET A 203 25.94 3.51 -23.38
N GLU A 204 26.41 2.31 -23.72
CA GLU A 204 27.05 2.02 -25.02
C GLU A 204 26.12 2.38 -26.20
N ALA A 205 24.85 1.96 -26.14
CA ALA A 205 23.86 2.26 -27.16
C ALA A 205 23.55 3.77 -27.26
N ALA A 206 23.42 4.44 -26.12
CA ALA A 206 23.12 5.87 -26.07
C ALA A 206 24.27 6.71 -26.64
N ASP A 207 25.51 6.37 -26.28
CA ASP A 207 26.72 7.00 -26.78
C ASP A 207 27.00 6.65 -28.26
N GLY A 208 26.26 5.69 -28.84
CA GLY A 208 26.40 5.26 -30.23
C GLY A 208 27.63 4.41 -30.49
N ARG A 209 28.11 3.69 -29.48
CA ARG A 209 29.38 2.96 -29.49
C ARG A 209 29.13 1.52 -29.09
N VAL A 210 29.11 0.60 -30.05
CA VAL A 210 29.10 -0.85 -29.76
C VAL A 210 30.54 -1.31 -29.61
N LEU A 211 31.00 -1.47 -28.36
CA LEU A 211 32.40 -1.76 -28.07
C LEU A 211 32.71 -3.26 -28.17
N SER A 212 33.89 -3.60 -28.69
CA SER A 212 34.41 -4.97 -28.67
C SER A 212 34.82 -5.39 -27.25
N ALA A 213 34.91 -6.70 -26.99
CA ALA A 213 35.34 -7.22 -25.68
C ALA A 213 36.72 -6.71 -25.23
N ARG A 214 37.59 -6.32 -26.18
CA ARG A 214 38.91 -5.74 -25.89
C ARG A 214 38.80 -4.28 -25.42
N GLU A 215 37.87 -3.52 -25.99
CA GLU A 215 37.63 -2.11 -25.64
C GLU A 215 36.84 -1.94 -24.33
N ARG A 216 36.08 -2.97 -23.94
CA ARG A 216 35.37 -3.07 -22.64
C ARG A 216 35.77 -4.33 -21.86
N PRO A 217 36.98 -4.35 -21.27
CA PRO A 217 37.46 -5.51 -20.51
C PRO A 217 36.46 -5.94 -19.43
N ALA A 218 36.22 -7.25 -19.30
CA ALA A 218 35.26 -7.80 -18.33
C ALA A 218 35.56 -7.36 -16.88
N VAL A 219 36.84 -7.28 -16.52
CA VAL A 219 37.28 -6.83 -15.18
C VAL A 219 36.86 -5.38 -14.90
N LEU A 220 36.87 -4.50 -15.91
CA LEU A 220 36.44 -3.11 -15.74
C LEU A 220 34.95 -3.05 -15.38
N ARG A 221 34.10 -3.73 -16.16
CA ARG A 221 32.65 -3.76 -15.94
C ARG A 221 32.30 -4.44 -14.61
N ALA A 222 32.90 -5.59 -14.34
CA ALA A 222 32.70 -6.29 -13.07
C ALA A 222 33.08 -5.42 -11.86
N SER A 223 34.20 -4.70 -11.94
CA SER A 223 34.62 -3.82 -10.85
C SER A 223 33.70 -2.62 -10.67
N ALA A 224 33.21 -2.02 -11.76
CA ALA A 224 32.23 -0.95 -11.69
C ALA A 224 30.90 -1.44 -11.08
N ALA A 225 30.40 -2.59 -11.53
CA ALA A 225 29.17 -3.19 -11.02
C ALA A 225 29.25 -3.49 -9.52
N ASP A 226 30.35 -4.08 -9.06
CA ASP A 226 30.59 -4.36 -7.65
C ASP A 226 30.62 -3.08 -6.80
N VAL A 227 31.33 -2.04 -7.25
CA VAL A 227 31.38 -0.76 -6.53
C VAL A 227 29.99 -0.15 -6.43
N LEU A 228 29.19 -0.16 -7.50
CA LEU A 228 27.80 0.33 -7.48
C LEU A 228 26.94 -0.46 -6.49
N ALA A 229 26.94 -1.79 -6.61
CA ALA A 229 26.05 -2.65 -5.84
C ALA A 229 26.41 -2.70 -4.36
N TRP A 230 27.70 -2.72 -4.00
CA TRP A 230 28.10 -2.73 -2.60
C TRP A 230 28.00 -1.35 -1.95
N THR A 231 28.15 -0.27 -2.73
CA THR A 231 27.81 1.08 -2.24
C THR A 231 26.32 1.14 -1.90
N ASN A 232 25.46 0.57 -2.75
CA ASN A 232 24.04 0.44 -2.45
C ASN A 232 23.82 -0.30 -1.12
N ASP A 233 24.42 -1.48 -0.93
CA ASP A 233 24.29 -2.28 0.30
C ASP A 233 24.70 -1.51 1.56
N VAL A 234 25.76 -0.69 1.50
CA VAL A 234 26.22 0.10 2.65
C VAL A 234 25.23 1.21 3.00
N TYR A 235 24.76 1.97 2.01
CA TYR A 235 23.83 3.09 2.26
C TYR A 235 22.40 2.62 2.51
N SER A 236 21.99 1.47 1.96
CA SER A 236 20.67 0.88 2.18
C SER A 236 20.56 0.10 3.48
N LEU A 237 21.65 -0.09 4.23
CA LEU A 237 21.67 -0.95 5.42
C LEU A 237 20.59 -0.59 6.45
N GLU A 238 20.37 0.69 6.74
CA GLU A 238 19.28 1.09 7.65
C GLU A 238 17.91 0.59 7.16
N LYS A 239 17.62 0.84 5.88
CA LYS A 239 16.39 0.40 5.21
C LYS A 239 16.29 -1.13 5.27
N ASP A 240 17.32 -1.84 4.81
CA ASP A 240 17.28 -3.30 4.69
C ASP A 240 17.12 -3.99 6.06
N LEU A 241 17.74 -3.47 7.12
CA LEU A 241 17.52 -3.96 8.49
C LEU A 241 16.10 -3.72 9.00
N ALA A 242 15.50 -2.60 8.60
CA ALA A 242 14.14 -2.25 8.98
C ALA A 242 13.09 -3.11 8.26
N PHE A 243 13.32 -3.43 6.99
CA PHE A 243 12.47 -4.34 6.20
C PHE A 243 12.77 -5.82 6.46
N GLY A 244 13.83 -6.13 7.21
CA GLY A 244 14.24 -7.51 7.47
C GLY A 244 14.79 -8.21 6.22
N GLU A 245 15.43 -7.48 5.31
CA GLU A 245 16.05 -8.02 4.10
C GLU A 245 17.43 -8.60 4.43
N PRO A 246 17.60 -9.94 4.41
CA PRO A 246 18.88 -10.56 4.74
C PRO A 246 19.92 -10.44 3.62
N ALA A 247 19.52 -10.21 2.37
CA ALA A 247 20.42 -10.17 1.22
C ALA A 247 21.00 -8.76 1.01
N ASN A 248 21.82 -8.37 1.98
CA ASN A 248 22.64 -7.18 1.98
C ASN A 248 24.07 -7.59 2.35
N LEU A 249 25.08 -7.11 1.62
CA LEU A 249 26.48 -7.47 1.87
C LEU A 249 26.91 -7.28 3.34
N VAL A 250 26.50 -6.19 3.98
CA VAL A 250 26.88 -5.90 5.37
C VAL A 250 26.20 -6.86 6.33
N CYS A 251 24.92 -7.19 6.13
CA CYS A 251 24.23 -8.21 6.92
C CYS A 251 24.95 -9.56 6.84
N LEU A 252 25.25 -10.01 5.63
CA LEU A 252 25.90 -11.30 5.40
C LEU A 252 27.33 -11.34 5.96
N LEU A 253 28.08 -10.24 5.85
CA LEU A 253 29.42 -10.13 6.46
C LEU A 253 29.37 -10.19 7.99
N ARG A 254 28.35 -9.57 8.60
CA ARG A 254 28.14 -9.66 10.05
C ARG A 254 27.84 -11.10 10.46
N ASP A 255 26.95 -11.77 9.74
CA ASP A 255 26.54 -13.14 10.08
C ASP A 255 27.69 -14.14 9.89
N GLU A 256 28.49 -13.99 8.84
CA GLU A 256 29.65 -14.87 8.58
C GLU A 256 30.79 -14.66 9.59
N ARG A 257 31.09 -13.40 9.94
CA ARG A 257 32.30 -13.06 10.71
C ARG A 257 32.04 -12.85 12.21
N GLY A 258 30.78 -12.67 12.59
CA GLY A 258 30.41 -12.13 13.90
C GLY A 258 30.89 -10.70 14.11
N GLY A 259 30.88 -10.24 15.36
CA GLY A 259 31.34 -8.90 15.75
C GLY A 259 30.25 -7.82 15.70
N SER A 260 30.68 -6.56 15.68
CA SER A 260 29.77 -5.42 15.67
C SER A 260 29.27 -5.09 14.25
N TRP A 261 28.16 -4.34 14.17
CA TRP A 261 27.70 -3.79 12.90
C TRP A 261 28.74 -2.88 12.25
N GLN A 262 29.50 -2.13 13.04
CA GLN A 262 30.58 -1.28 12.54
C GLN A 262 31.68 -2.13 11.87
N ASP A 263 32.05 -3.29 12.43
CA ASP A 263 33.07 -4.16 11.85
C ASP A 263 32.66 -4.67 10.45
N ALA A 264 31.38 -4.98 10.29
CA ALA A 264 30.80 -5.43 9.02
C ALA A 264 30.71 -4.28 7.99
N VAL A 265 30.30 -3.08 8.42
CA VAL A 265 30.32 -1.87 7.58
C VAL A 265 31.74 -1.56 7.11
N ASP A 266 32.71 -1.60 8.01
CA ASP A 266 34.12 -1.33 7.69
C ASP A 266 34.69 -2.40 6.76
N ALA A 267 34.25 -3.65 6.89
CA ALA A 267 34.62 -4.73 5.97
C ALA A 267 34.07 -4.50 4.55
N ALA A 268 32.79 -4.15 4.42
CA ALA A 268 32.19 -3.80 3.14
C ALA A 268 32.88 -2.57 2.51
N HIS A 269 33.18 -1.55 3.32
CA HIS A 269 33.93 -0.38 2.88
C HIS A 269 35.31 -0.77 2.31
N ARG A 270 36.07 -1.63 2.98
CA ARG A 270 37.37 -2.11 2.45
C ARG A 270 37.21 -2.83 1.10
N MET A 271 36.17 -3.66 0.95
CA MET A 271 35.88 -4.33 -0.32
C MET A 271 35.59 -3.33 -1.45
N ILE A 272 34.82 -2.27 -1.18
CA ILE A 272 34.52 -1.21 -2.14
C ILE A 272 35.80 -0.49 -2.57
N VAL A 273 36.66 -0.11 -1.60
CA VAL A 273 37.92 0.60 -1.88
C VAL A 273 38.88 -0.24 -2.71
N GLU A 274 39.04 -1.53 -2.37
CA GLU A 274 39.87 -2.47 -3.13
C GLU A 274 39.37 -2.59 -4.57
N ARG A 275 38.05 -2.79 -4.75
CA ARG A 275 37.44 -2.93 -6.06
C ARG A 275 37.50 -1.65 -6.90
N ALA A 276 37.36 -0.48 -6.28
CA ALA A 276 37.60 0.80 -6.96
C ALA A 276 39.07 0.93 -7.44
N GLY A 277 40.02 0.38 -6.68
CA GLY A 277 41.42 0.27 -7.08
C GLY A 277 41.64 -0.64 -8.31
N GLU A 278 40.94 -1.77 -8.37
CA GLU A 278 40.94 -2.66 -9.53
C GLU A 278 40.32 -2.00 -10.77
N PHE A 279 39.17 -1.32 -10.61
CA PHE A 279 38.54 -0.54 -11.68
C PHE A 279 39.53 0.48 -12.27
N ARG A 280 40.23 1.24 -11.42
CA ARG A 280 41.23 2.23 -11.84
C ARG A 280 42.38 1.60 -12.63
N SER A 281 42.78 0.39 -12.25
CA SER A 281 43.85 -0.36 -12.93
C SER A 281 43.38 -0.87 -14.29
N ALA A 282 42.20 -1.49 -14.33
CA ALA A 282 41.58 -2.03 -15.54
C ALA A 282 41.26 -0.95 -16.58
N ARG A 283 40.91 0.27 -16.13
CA ARG A 283 40.61 1.42 -17.01
C ARG A 283 41.73 1.74 -17.99
N ARG A 284 43.00 1.48 -17.64
CA ARG A 284 44.15 1.75 -18.51
C ARG A 284 44.16 0.92 -19.80
N ALA A 285 43.48 -0.22 -19.79
CA ALA A 285 43.41 -1.14 -20.93
C ALA A 285 42.10 -1.03 -21.74
N ALA A 286 41.20 -0.13 -21.35
CA ALA A 286 39.88 0.03 -21.96
C ALA A 286 39.80 1.25 -22.88
N ASP A 287 38.72 1.38 -23.64
CA ASP A 287 38.40 2.62 -24.34
C ASP A 287 38.30 3.79 -23.34
N PRO A 288 39.08 4.89 -23.52
CA PRO A 288 39.15 5.96 -22.52
C PRO A 288 37.82 6.67 -22.27
N ALA A 289 37.01 6.85 -23.30
CA ALA A 289 35.72 7.53 -23.17
C ALA A 289 34.70 6.66 -22.45
N TYR A 290 34.65 5.36 -22.74
CA TYR A 290 33.80 4.41 -22.01
C TYR A 290 34.19 4.30 -20.54
N ALA A 291 35.48 4.16 -20.26
CA ALA A 291 35.95 4.05 -18.89
C ALA A 291 35.85 5.37 -18.11
N GLY A 292 35.88 6.52 -18.81
CA GLY A 292 35.49 7.82 -18.27
C GLY A 292 34.01 7.85 -17.88
N ARG A 293 33.12 7.44 -18.79
CA ARG A 293 31.67 7.35 -18.53
C ARG A 293 31.33 6.45 -17.35
N LEU A 294 32.00 5.31 -17.20
CA LEU A 294 31.82 4.46 -16.02
C LEU A 294 32.26 5.18 -14.73
N ALA A 295 33.39 5.90 -14.75
CA ALA A 295 33.86 6.65 -13.60
C ALA A 295 32.88 7.77 -13.18
N ASP A 296 32.31 8.48 -14.16
CA ASP A 296 31.27 9.48 -13.94
C ASP A 296 30.03 8.88 -13.24
N VAL A 297 29.60 7.69 -13.69
CA VAL A 297 28.46 6.96 -13.11
C VAL A 297 28.77 6.48 -11.69
N LEU A 298 29.99 6.02 -11.42
CA LEU A 298 30.40 5.65 -10.06
C LEU A 298 30.33 6.85 -9.11
N ALA A 299 30.82 8.02 -9.54
CA ALA A 299 30.74 9.25 -8.76
C ALA A 299 29.29 9.71 -8.55
N ALA A 300 28.49 9.76 -9.61
CA ALA A 300 27.08 10.14 -9.53
C ALA A 300 26.26 9.19 -8.65
N SER A 301 26.55 7.88 -8.71
CA SER A 301 25.90 6.88 -7.85
C SER A 301 26.22 7.13 -6.38
N LEU A 302 27.48 7.38 -6.03
CA LEU A 302 27.85 7.70 -4.64
C LEU A 302 27.13 8.96 -4.14
N ASP A 303 27.12 10.04 -4.94
CA ASP A 303 26.42 11.29 -4.58
C ASP A 303 24.91 11.09 -4.45
N TRP A 304 24.33 10.25 -5.31
CA TRP A 304 22.93 9.88 -5.24
C TRP A 304 22.60 9.11 -3.97
N HIS A 305 23.38 8.08 -3.62
CA HIS A 305 23.19 7.30 -2.40
C HIS A 305 23.29 8.17 -1.13
N ARG A 306 24.16 9.19 -1.14
CA ARG A 306 24.35 10.16 -0.04
C ARG A 306 23.23 11.18 0.13
N SER A 307 22.31 11.27 -0.81
CA SER A 307 21.40 12.41 -0.87
C SER A 307 19.96 12.08 -1.24
N VAL A 308 19.68 10.86 -1.67
CA VAL A 308 18.32 10.39 -1.88
C VAL A 308 17.67 10.06 -0.53
N PRO A 309 16.47 10.61 -0.23
CA PRO A 309 15.80 10.38 1.06
C PRO A 309 15.53 8.90 1.38
N ARG A 310 15.44 8.04 0.36
CA ARG A 310 15.23 6.58 0.49
C ARG A 310 16.28 5.88 1.38
N TYR A 311 17.48 6.46 1.55
CA TYR A 311 18.58 5.90 2.37
C TYR A 311 18.92 6.70 3.63
N HIS A 312 18.22 7.81 3.91
CA HIS A 312 18.58 8.73 5.00
C HIS A 312 17.39 9.06 5.88
N TRP A 313 16.87 8.06 6.60
CA TRP A 313 15.65 8.23 7.39
C TRP A 313 15.86 9.03 8.67
N GLN A 314 17.04 8.90 9.30
CA GLN A 314 17.42 9.65 10.51
C GLN A 314 18.14 10.98 10.23
N ALA A 315 18.54 11.24 8.97
CA ALA A 315 19.37 12.37 8.57
C ALA A 315 20.63 12.56 9.45
N ALA A 316 21.21 11.47 9.95
CA ALA A 316 22.34 11.44 10.88
C ALA A 316 23.53 10.63 10.31
N GLU A 317 24.75 11.02 10.67
CA GLU A 317 25.98 10.31 10.29
C GLU A 317 26.13 8.96 11.02
N ARG A 318 25.63 8.91 12.26
CA ARG A 318 25.49 7.67 13.05
C ARG A 318 24.04 7.20 12.96
N VAL A 319 23.87 5.97 12.54
CA VAL A 319 22.58 5.28 12.48
C VAL A 319 22.40 4.48 13.77
N ASP A 320 21.24 4.63 14.40
CA ASP A 320 20.74 3.74 15.45
C ASP A 320 19.36 3.23 15.01
N THR A 321 19.21 1.94 14.71
CA THR A 321 17.93 1.43 14.17
C THR A 321 16.76 1.56 15.14
N ARG A 322 17.02 1.80 16.43
CA ARG A 322 15.98 2.17 17.41
C ARG A 322 15.36 3.53 17.12
N GLN A 323 16.10 4.40 16.42
CA GLN A 323 15.65 5.72 15.98
C GLN A 323 15.14 5.73 14.53
N SER A 324 15.19 4.59 13.83
CA SER A 324 14.60 4.47 12.49
C SER A 324 13.07 4.54 12.56
N PRO A 325 12.44 5.47 11.82
CA PRO A 325 10.99 5.61 11.86
C PRO A 325 10.30 4.37 11.28
N PRO A 326 9.23 3.86 11.91
CA PRO A 326 8.45 2.79 11.35
C PRO A 326 7.70 3.19 10.07
N SER A 327 7.54 2.24 9.14
CA SER A 327 6.69 2.38 7.95
C SER A 327 5.47 1.47 8.03
N LEU A 328 4.33 1.94 7.53
CA LEU A 328 3.13 1.10 7.43
C LEU A 328 3.23 0.06 6.30
N LEU A 329 4.23 0.17 5.41
CA LEU A 329 4.49 -0.80 4.35
C LEU A 329 5.42 -1.94 4.78
N TRP A 330 5.84 -1.99 6.04
CA TRP A 330 6.61 -3.12 6.54
C TRP A 330 5.75 -4.39 6.58
N PRO A 331 6.28 -5.57 6.18
CA PRO A 331 5.52 -6.82 6.24
C PRO A 331 4.96 -7.15 7.63
N SER A 332 5.68 -6.77 8.70
CA SER A 332 5.22 -6.96 10.08
C SER A 332 3.96 -6.15 10.41
N PHE A 333 3.71 -5.05 9.71
CA PHE A 333 2.53 -4.22 9.95
C PHE A 333 1.23 -4.94 9.56
N GLU A 334 1.26 -5.69 8.47
CA GLU A 334 0.10 -6.44 7.98
C GLU A 334 -0.33 -7.51 8.99
N THR A 335 0.61 -8.13 9.68
CA THR A 335 0.37 -9.21 10.66
C THR A 335 0.05 -8.71 12.06
N ASP A 336 0.86 -7.78 12.62
CA ASP A 336 0.61 -7.16 13.92
C ASP A 336 1.04 -5.67 13.92
N PRO A 337 0.09 -4.75 13.68
CA PRO A 337 0.40 -3.32 13.64
C PRO A 337 0.54 -2.70 15.03
N TYR A 338 0.13 -3.38 16.11
CA TYR A 338 -0.06 -2.73 17.41
C TYR A 338 1.26 -2.39 18.10
N ALA A 339 2.27 -3.27 17.99
CA ALA A 339 3.63 -2.98 18.46
C ALA A 339 4.27 -1.80 17.69
N LEU A 340 4.03 -1.73 16.38
CA LEU A 340 4.49 -0.62 15.56
C LEU A 340 3.78 0.69 15.93
N TYR A 341 2.47 0.63 16.15
CA TYR A 341 1.68 1.77 16.61
C TYR A 341 2.12 2.27 17.99
N GLU A 342 2.47 1.39 18.93
CA GLU A 342 3.04 1.77 20.22
C GLU A 342 4.33 2.58 20.06
N ARG A 343 5.27 2.06 19.27
CA ARG A 343 6.51 2.77 18.95
C ARG A 343 6.26 4.11 18.26
N LEU A 344 5.32 4.17 17.31
CA LEU A 344 4.92 5.43 16.69
C LEU A 344 4.33 6.41 17.71
N ARG A 345 3.55 5.96 18.70
CA ARG A 345 3.01 6.86 19.72
C ARG A 345 4.10 7.39 20.65
N ASP A 346 5.05 6.56 21.02
CA ASP A 346 6.01 6.93 22.06
C ASP A 346 7.18 7.73 21.49
N ASP A 347 7.76 7.25 20.40
CA ASP A 347 9.00 7.78 19.84
C ASP A 347 8.78 8.70 18.62
N PHE A 348 7.74 8.43 17.81
CA PHE A 348 7.52 9.09 16.51
C PHE A 348 6.08 9.59 16.29
N PRO A 349 5.55 10.45 17.18
CA PRO A 349 4.13 10.85 17.15
C PRO A 349 3.72 11.61 15.88
N LEU A 350 4.70 12.24 15.22
CA LEU A 350 4.63 12.79 13.88
C LEU A 350 5.90 12.41 13.13
N VAL A 351 5.78 11.66 12.03
CA VAL A 351 6.94 11.25 11.25
C VAL A 351 6.61 11.03 9.77
N ARG A 352 7.60 11.24 8.90
CA ARG A 352 7.46 11.03 7.47
C ARG A 352 7.76 9.57 7.13
N ASP A 353 6.77 8.84 6.64
CA ASP A 353 6.90 7.48 6.12
C ASP A 353 7.27 7.54 4.63
N GLU A 354 8.58 7.58 4.31
CA GLU A 354 9.07 7.74 2.93
C GLU A 354 8.43 6.74 1.96
N PRO A 355 8.40 5.41 2.25
CA PRO A 355 7.73 4.42 1.41
C PRO A 355 6.26 4.76 1.09
N LEU A 356 5.47 5.14 2.10
CA LEU A 356 4.05 5.46 1.93
C LEU A 356 3.81 6.83 1.25
N ASP A 357 4.82 7.68 1.21
CA ASP A 357 4.73 9.08 0.83
C ASP A 357 3.72 9.93 1.67
N ALA A 358 3.54 9.61 2.96
CA ALA A 358 2.71 10.37 3.89
C ALA A 358 3.42 10.73 5.21
N TRP A 359 2.86 11.71 5.93
CA TRP A 359 3.18 11.98 7.33
C TRP A 359 2.24 11.18 8.23
N LEU A 360 2.79 10.34 9.10
CA LEU A 360 2.04 9.54 10.06
C LEU A 360 1.75 10.35 11.32
N VAL A 361 0.51 10.30 11.81
CA VAL A 361 0.11 10.87 13.10
C VAL A 361 -0.52 9.76 13.94
N SER A 362 0.02 9.49 15.13
CA SER A 362 -0.24 8.21 15.83
C SER A 362 -0.92 8.33 17.19
N ARG A 363 -0.73 9.43 17.94
CA ARG A 363 -1.34 9.64 19.27
C ARG A 363 -2.78 10.08 19.15
N HIS A 364 -3.61 9.72 20.13
CA HIS A 364 -5.05 10.01 20.10
C HIS A 364 -5.35 11.51 19.97
N ALA A 365 -4.70 12.34 20.79
CA ALA A 365 -4.90 13.78 20.79
C ALA A 365 -4.52 14.41 19.45
N ASP A 366 -3.41 13.95 18.85
CA ASP A 366 -2.87 14.46 17.60
C ASP A 366 -3.72 14.03 16.40
N VAL A 367 -4.15 12.75 16.36
CA VAL A 367 -5.07 12.25 15.32
C VAL A 367 -6.41 12.98 15.39
N ARG A 368 -6.96 13.20 16.59
CA ARG A 368 -8.18 13.98 16.76
C ARG A 368 -8.00 15.42 16.26
N ALA A 369 -6.91 16.09 16.65
CA ALA A 369 -6.59 17.43 16.20
C ALA A 369 -6.47 17.49 14.67
N ALA A 370 -5.79 16.51 14.06
CA ALA A 370 -5.63 16.43 12.63
C ALA A 370 -6.96 16.23 11.88
N LEU A 371 -7.85 15.37 12.41
CA LEU A 371 -9.18 15.14 11.82
C LEU A 371 -10.12 16.34 11.96
N THR A 372 -9.91 17.22 12.95
CA THR A 372 -10.73 18.42 13.16
C THR A 372 -10.11 19.71 12.62
N GLU A 373 -8.85 19.70 12.20
CA GLU A 373 -8.16 20.85 11.61
C GLU A 373 -8.77 21.26 10.25
N PRO A 374 -9.18 22.52 10.07
CA PRO A 374 -9.74 23.00 8.81
C PRO A 374 -8.77 22.91 7.62
N ARG A 375 -7.47 23.15 7.82
CA ARG A 375 -6.45 23.11 6.75
C ARG A 375 -5.99 21.70 6.39
N LEU A 376 -6.39 20.69 7.15
CA LEU A 376 -6.24 19.29 6.74
C LEU A 376 -7.53 18.88 6.03
N THR A 377 -7.45 18.93 4.71
CA THR A 377 -8.59 18.83 3.78
C THR A 377 -8.75 17.41 3.22
N PRO A 378 -9.91 17.06 2.66
CA PRO A 378 -10.10 15.82 1.91
C PRO A 378 -9.55 15.88 0.47
N ARG A 379 -8.70 16.86 0.10
CA ARG A 379 -8.18 17.01 -1.27
C ARG A 379 -7.44 15.77 -1.80
N ASN A 380 -6.86 14.95 -0.92
CA ASN A 380 -6.28 13.66 -1.29
C ASN A 380 -7.30 12.71 -1.94
N TYR A 381 -8.59 12.86 -1.63
CA TYR A 381 -9.62 12.03 -2.22
C TYR A 381 -9.88 12.34 -3.69
N ALA A 382 -9.34 13.41 -4.26
CA ALA A 382 -9.37 13.67 -5.70
C ALA A 382 -8.69 12.55 -6.51
N TRP A 383 -7.65 11.92 -5.95
CA TRP A 383 -6.97 10.78 -6.56
C TRP A 383 -7.31 9.45 -5.89
N GLN A 384 -7.79 9.45 -4.65
CA GLN A 384 -8.10 8.21 -3.91
C GLN A 384 -9.56 7.75 -4.10
N LEU A 385 -10.56 8.61 -3.89
CA LEU A 385 -11.98 8.20 -3.92
C LEU A 385 -12.72 8.71 -5.16
N ALA A 386 -12.44 9.93 -5.63
CA ALA A 386 -13.15 10.55 -6.73
C ALA A 386 -13.07 9.77 -8.05
N PRO A 387 -11.96 9.08 -8.39
CA PRO A 387 -11.95 8.22 -9.57
C PRO A 387 -12.96 7.08 -9.49
N MET A 388 -13.26 6.59 -8.29
CA MET A 388 -14.22 5.49 -8.05
C MET A 388 -15.66 5.98 -7.90
N PHE A 389 -15.89 7.07 -7.17
CA PHE A 389 -17.24 7.48 -6.75
C PHE A 389 -17.66 8.86 -7.28
N GLY A 390 -16.80 9.56 -8.00
CA GLY A 390 -17.01 10.99 -8.29
C GLY A 390 -16.96 11.88 -7.03
N PRO A 391 -17.37 13.15 -7.14
CA PRO A 391 -17.39 14.08 -6.01
C PRO A 391 -18.60 13.80 -5.12
N THR A 392 -18.41 13.03 -4.04
CA THR A 392 -19.43 12.77 -3.01
C THR A 392 -19.15 13.58 -1.74
N VAL A 393 -19.97 13.43 -0.71
CA VAL A 393 -19.79 14.10 0.59
C VAL A 393 -18.43 13.83 1.26
N LEU A 394 -17.71 12.78 0.86
CA LEU A 394 -16.37 12.49 1.38
C LEU A 394 -15.33 13.47 0.85
N GLN A 395 -15.50 13.97 -0.38
CA GLN A 395 -14.57 14.86 -1.08
C GLN A 395 -14.91 16.36 -0.93
N MET A 396 -16.16 16.66 -0.61
CA MET A 396 -16.66 18.04 -0.57
C MET A 396 -16.24 18.78 0.71
N GLU A 397 -16.22 20.12 0.65
CA GLU A 397 -15.98 20.98 1.81
C GLU A 397 -17.00 22.12 1.94
N GLY A 398 -16.96 22.84 3.06
CA GLY A 398 -17.73 24.07 3.27
C GLY A 398 -19.24 23.92 3.05
N ARG A 399 -19.81 24.86 2.30
CA ARG A 399 -21.25 24.90 2.01
C ARG A 399 -21.71 23.71 1.16
N GLU A 400 -20.89 23.28 0.20
CA GLU A 400 -21.21 22.16 -0.69
C GLU A 400 -21.38 20.87 0.11
N HIS A 401 -20.43 20.57 1.00
CA HIS A 401 -20.51 19.42 1.91
C HIS A 401 -21.75 19.50 2.80
N ALA A 402 -22.02 20.66 3.41
CA ALA A 402 -23.16 20.84 4.29
C ALA A 402 -24.49 20.61 3.56
N ALA A 403 -24.63 21.13 2.34
CA ALA A 403 -25.83 20.96 1.51
C ALA A 403 -26.05 19.49 1.14
N HIS A 404 -25.00 18.79 0.68
CA HIS A 404 -25.13 17.40 0.26
C HIS A 404 -25.38 16.44 1.43
N ARG A 405 -24.70 16.69 2.56
CA ARG A 405 -24.90 15.91 3.77
C ARG A 405 -26.31 16.07 4.36
N ALA A 406 -26.91 17.25 4.21
CA ALA A 406 -28.22 17.54 4.78
C ALA A 406 -29.34 16.65 4.21
N PHE A 407 -29.30 16.29 2.92
CA PHE A 407 -30.36 15.47 2.32
C PHE A 407 -30.19 13.96 2.53
N LEU A 408 -28.96 13.49 2.77
CA LEU A 408 -28.73 12.09 3.13
C LEU A 408 -29.15 11.80 4.57
N THR A 409 -29.05 12.80 5.44
CA THR A 409 -29.26 12.65 6.89
C THR A 409 -30.64 12.08 7.26
N PRO A 410 -31.78 12.51 6.66
CA PRO A 410 -33.09 11.94 6.94
C PRO A 410 -33.21 10.45 6.64
N ALA A 411 -32.47 9.92 5.64
CA ALA A 411 -32.52 8.50 5.30
C ALA A 411 -31.96 7.59 6.41
N PHE A 412 -31.18 8.15 7.32
CA PHE A 412 -30.56 7.44 8.44
C PHE A 412 -31.20 7.80 9.81
N ARG A 413 -32.44 8.31 9.82
CA ARG A 413 -33.13 8.74 11.06
C ARG A 413 -34.62 8.39 11.06
N GLY A 414 -35.18 8.33 12.27
CA GLY A 414 -36.63 8.17 12.49
C GLY A 414 -37.21 6.96 11.76
N ARG A 415 -38.36 7.14 11.09
CA ARG A 415 -39.10 6.05 10.44
C ARG A 415 -38.30 5.32 9.35
N ALA A 416 -37.36 5.99 8.67
CA ALA A 416 -36.50 5.34 7.68
C ALA A 416 -35.56 4.33 8.35
N LEU A 417 -34.99 4.72 9.50
CA LEU A 417 -34.16 3.84 10.33
C LEU A 417 -34.97 2.66 10.88
N ASP A 418 -36.23 2.88 11.30
CA ASP A 418 -37.11 1.81 11.80
C ASP A 418 -37.39 0.73 10.74
N ARG A 419 -37.61 1.14 9.48
CA ARG A 419 -37.78 0.20 8.36
C ARG A 419 -36.51 -0.59 8.08
N LEU A 420 -35.35 0.08 8.13
CA LEU A 420 -34.06 -0.60 8.01
C LEU A 420 -33.87 -1.62 9.12
N ALA A 421 -34.21 -1.29 10.37
CA ALA A 421 -34.12 -2.22 11.50
C ALA A 421 -34.94 -3.51 11.29
N ALA A 422 -36.14 -3.41 10.73
CA ALA A 422 -36.93 -4.58 10.38
C ALA A 422 -36.25 -5.43 9.28
N SER A 423 -35.65 -4.78 8.28
CA SER A 423 -34.90 -5.46 7.23
C SER A 423 -33.66 -6.16 7.77
N VAL A 424 -32.88 -5.48 8.62
CA VAL A 424 -31.68 -6.01 9.28
C VAL A 424 -32.04 -7.26 10.07
N ARG A 425 -33.10 -7.20 10.88
CA ARG A 425 -33.55 -8.34 11.68
C ARG A 425 -33.92 -9.54 10.80
N ALA A 426 -34.72 -9.32 9.76
CA ALA A 426 -35.12 -10.41 8.86
C ALA A 426 -33.92 -11.04 8.15
N THR A 427 -32.96 -10.23 7.69
CA THR A 427 -31.72 -10.72 7.07
C THR A 427 -30.85 -11.48 8.07
N ALA A 428 -30.66 -10.94 9.28
CA ALA A 428 -29.88 -11.59 10.33
C ALA A 428 -30.51 -12.93 10.75
N GLU A 429 -31.84 -13.01 10.89
CA GLU A 429 -32.55 -14.23 11.26
C GLU A 429 -32.38 -15.33 10.21
N ARG A 430 -32.46 -14.95 8.92
CA ARG A 430 -32.20 -15.87 7.81
C ARG A 430 -30.77 -16.39 7.82
N LEU A 431 -29.79 -15.48 7.81
CA LEU A 431 -28.36 -15.84 7.76
C LEU A 431 -27.94 -16.67 8.99
N ALA A 432 -28.38 -16.29 10.19
CA ALA A 432 -28.11 -17.05 11.41
C ALA A 432 -28.79 -18.43 11.39
N GLY A 433 -29.98 -18.54 10.79
CA GLY A 433 -30.65 -19.82 10.56
C GLY A 433 -29.88 -20.74 9.60
N ASP A 434 -29.36 -20.18 8.50
CA ASP A 434 -28.55 -20.91 7.52
C ASP A 434 -27.25 -21.44 8.17
N VAL A 435 -26.59 -20.62 9.01
CA VAL A 435 -25.42 -21.03 9.79
C VAL A 435 -25.78 -22.13 10.79
N ALA A 436 -26.88 -21.98 11.53
CA ALA A 436 -27.32 -22.97 12.50
C ALA A 436 -27.65 -24.33 11.86
N ALA A 437 -28.22 -24.34 10.66
CA ALA A 437 -28.49 -25.56 9.91
C ALA A 437 -27.19 -26.29 9.54
N ARG A 438 -26.19 -25.58 8.98
CA ARG A 438 -24.87 -26.17 8.64
C ARG A 438 -24.21 -26.81 9.86
N ILE A 439 -24.21 -26.07 10.98
CA ILE A 439 -23.63 -26.54 12.22
C ILE A 439 -24.38 -27.76 12.78
N ALA A 440 -25.71 -27.81 12.66
CA ALA A 440 -26.51 -28.96 13.09
C ALA A 440 -26.25 -30.23 12.26
N ASP A 441 -25.85 -30.07 11.00
CA ASP A 441 -25.47 -31.17 10.11
C ASP A 441 -24.04 -31.71 10.40
N GLY A 442 -23.33 -31.11 11.37
CA GLY A 442 -22.00 -31.53 11.82
C GLY A 442 -20.85 -30.81 11.14
N ASP A 443 -21.14 -29.78 10.34
CA ASP A 443 -20.13 -28.98 9.64
C ASP A 443 -19.71 -27.77 10.46
N ASP A 444 -18.42 -27.40 10.39
CA ASP A 444 -17.98 -26.08 10.81
C ASP A 444 -18.52 -25.00 9.85
N ALA A 445 -18.73 -23.79 10.36
CA ALA A 445 -19.19 -22.66 9.55
C ALA A 445 -18.22 -21.48 9.66
N ASP A 446 -17.94 -20.81 8.53
CA ASP A 446 -17.29 -19.50 8.53
C ASP A 446 -18.33 -18.40 8.71
N LEU A 447 -18.29 -17.68 9.85
CA LEU A 447 -19.19 -16.55 10.08
C LEU A 447 -18.89 -15.35 9.18
N VAL A 448 -17.66 -15.21 8.65
CA VAL A 448 -17.36 -14.10 7.74
C VAL A 448 -18.10 -14.29 6.42
N GLU A 449 -17.88 -15.43 5.76
CA GLU A 449 -18.57 -15.78 4.52
C GLU A 449 -20.09 -15.86 4.71
N ALA A 450 -20.56 -16.56 5.73
CA ALA A 450 -21.97 -16.91 5.87
C ALA A 450 -22.84 -15.82 6.53
N PHE A 451 -22.25 -14.87 7.27
CA PHE A 451 -23.01 -13.89 8.04
C PHE A 451 -22.52 -12.45 7.87
N THR A 452 -21.29 -12.13 8.29
CA THR A 452 -20.84 -10.73 8.41
C THR A 452 -20.68 -10.05 7.05
N ARG A 453 -20.22 -10.77 6.01
CA ARG A 453 -20.05 -10.23 4.65
C ARG A 453 -21.39 -10.08 3.91
N ARG A 454 -22.40 -10.87 4.29
CA ARG A 454 -23.74 -10.88 3.66
C ARG A 454 -24.69 -9.85 4.26
N LEU A 455 -24.68 -9.68 5.58
CA LEU A 455 -25.68 -8.86 6.27
C LEU A 455 -25.68 -7.40 5.80
N PRO A 456 -24.57 -6.65 5.81
CA PRO A 456 -24.59 -5.22 5.48
C PRO A 456 -24.91 -4.97 4.00
N ILE A 457 -24.39 -5.83 3.10
CA ILE A 457 -24.65 -5.66 1.67
C ILE A 457 -26.12 -5.91 1.32
N ASP A 458 -26.73 -6.97 1.86
CA ASP A 458 -28.15 -7.27 1.67
C ASP A 458 -29.04 -6.11 2.19
N VAL A 459 -28.64 -5.48 3.29
CA VAL A 459 -29.35 -4.33 3.88
C VAL A 459 -29.24 -3.08 3.00
N VAL A 460 -28.04 -2.73 2.54
CA VAL A 460 -27.84 -1.52 1.71
C VAL A 460 -28.46 -1.69 0.31
N VAL A 461 -28.34 -2.87 -0.31
CA VAL A 461 -28.97 -3.19 -1.60
C VAL A 461 -30.49 -3.00 -1.51
N ARG A 462 -31.11 -3.51 -0.45
CA ARG A 462 -32.54 -3.31 -0.21
C ARG A 462 -32.90 -1.86 0.11
N ALA A 463 -32.07 -1.15 0.87
CA ALA A 463 -32.27 0.27 1.18
C ALA A 463 -32.27 1.14 -0.09
N LEU A 464 -31.43 0.80 -1.07
CA LEU A 464 -31.37 1.44 -2.39
C LEU A 464 -32.51 0.99 -3.32
N GLY A 465 -33.29 -0.03 -2.97
CA GLY A 465 -34.35 -0.57 -3.81
C GLY A 465 -33.81 -1.38 -5.00
N LEU A 466 -32.60 -1.95 -4.86
CA LEU A 466 -31.95 -2.79 -5.86
C LEU A 466 -32.31 -4.28 -5.65
N PRO A 467 -32.19 -5.13 -6.69
CA PRO A 467 -32.38 -6.58 -6.59
C PRO A 467 -31.45 -7.23 -5.57
N ALA A 468 -31.99 -8.07 -4.68
CA ALA A 468 -31.22 -8.68 -3.59
C ALA A 468 -30.31 -9.82 -4.08
N GLU A 469 -30.71 -10.49 -5.16
CA GLU A 469 -29.96 -11.54 -5.83
C GLU A 469 -28.62 -11.07 -6.39
N ASP A 470 -28.47 -9.76 -6.64
CA ASP A 470 -27.27 -9.14 -7.20
C ASP A 470 -26.22 -8.77 -6.12
N ALA A 471 -26.49 -9.03 -4.83
CA ALA A 471 -25.56 -8.80 -3.72
C ALA A 471 -24.11 -9.27 -4.00
N PRO A 472 -23.87 -10.45 -4.62
CA PRO A 472 -22.52 -10.90 -4.96
C PRO A 472 -21.78 -10.00 -5.96
N LEU A 473 -22.47 -9.38 -6.92
CA LEU A 473 -21.85 -8.46 -7.89
C LEU A 473 -21.29 -7.23 -7.18
N PHE A 474 -22.06 -6.67 -6.25
CA PHE A 474 -21.60 -5.54 -5.44
C PHE A 474 -20.41 -5.94 -4.55
N GLN A 475 -20.34 -7.19 -4.10
CA GLN A 475 -19.20 -7.70 -3.35
C GLN A 475 -17.89 -7.65 -4.14
N ASP A 476 -17.93 -8.09 -5.38
CA ASP A 476 -16.75 -8.03 -6.24
C ASP A 476 -16.36 -6.60 -6.60
N TRP A 477 -17.33 -5.71 -6.87
CA TRP A 477 -17.03 -4.31 -7.17
C TRP A 477 -16.43 -3.56 -5.99
N TYR A 478 -16.96 -3.73 -4.76
CA TYR A 478 -16.37 -3.06 -3.61
C TYR A 478 -14.98 -3.60 -3.32
N ARG A 479 -14.73 -4.91 -3.46
CA ARG A 479 -13.41 -5.49 -3.15
C ARG A 479 -12.35 -4.90 -4.06
N ALA A 480 -12.66 -4.81 -5.37
CA ALA A 480 -11.82 -4.09 -6.31
C ALA A 480 -11.67 -2.60 -5.95
N GLY A 481 -12.76 -1.97 -5.49
CA GLY A 481 -12.75 -0.59 -5.00
C GLY A 481 -11.86 -0.37 -3.78
N PHE A 482 -11.93 -1.17 -2.73
CA PHE A 482 -11.09 -1.02 -1.54
C PHE A 482 -9.63 -1.39 -1.81
N SER A 483 -9.36 -2.38 -2.67
CA SER A 483 -8.01 -2.60 -3.20
C SER A 483 -7.48 -1.34 -3.91
N TYR A 484 -8.31 -0.66 -4.70
CA TYR A 484 -7.97 0.63 -5.29
C TYR A 484 -7.67 1.71 -4.22
N LEU A 485 -8.50 1.81 -3.16
CA LEU A 485 -8.30 2.81 -2.10
C LEU A 485 -7.06 2.56 -1.25
N GLY A 486 -6.71 1.30 -1.02
CA GLY A 486 -5.52 0.84 -0.30
C GLY A 486 -4.25 0.86 -1.15
N ASN A 487 -4.36 1.11 -2.45
CA ASN A 487 -3.24 1.16 -3.39
C ASN A 487 -2.43 2.47 -3.29
N TYR A 488 -1.81 2.72 -2.13
CA TYR A 488 -1.13 3.98 -1.86
C TYR A 488 0.07 4.27 -2.77
N ARG A 489 0.74 3.22 -3.27
CA ARG A 489 1.83 3.33 -4.26
C ARG A 489 1.34 3.37 -5.71
N GLN A 490 0.03 3.22 -5.93
CA GLN A 490 -0.61 3.33 -7.24
C GLN A 490 -0.14 2.29 -8.26
N ASP A 491 -0.07 1.01 -7.86
CA ASP A 491 0.05 -0.12 -8.77
C ASP A 491 -0.99 0.00 -9.90
N PRO A 492 -0.56 0.16 -11.16
CA PRO A 492 -1.46 0.40 -12.27
C PRO A 492 -2.50 -0.69 -12.53
N ALA A 493 -2.19 -1.96 -12.30
CA ALA A 493 -3.14 -3.05 -12.53
C ALA A 493 -4.31 -2.97 -11.53
N THR A 494 -3.99 -2.72 -10.26
CA THR A 494 -4.98 -2.46 -9.21
C THR A 494 -5.80 -1.19 -9.50
N LEU A 495 -5.15 -0.13 -10.02
CA LEU A 495 -5.87 1.07 -10.44
C LEU A 495 -6.86 0.77 -11.58
N ALA A 496 -6.41 0.06 -12.62
CA ALA A 496 -7.23 -0.28 -13.77
C ALA A 496 -8.42 -1.15 -13.38
N ARG A 497 -8.20 -2.22 -12.60
CA ARG A 497 -9.29 -3.08 -12.12
C ARG A 497 -10.33 -2.32 -11.31
N GLY A 498 -9.88 -1.40 -10.44
CA GLY A 498 -10.79 -0.53 -9.69
C GLY A 498 -11.66 0.34 -10.63
N LEU A 499 -11.06 1.00 -11.62
CA LEU A 499 -11.81 1.81 -12.58
C LEU A 499 -12.79 0.97 -13.44
N THR A 500 -12.39 -0.22 -13.88
CA THR A 500 -13.29 -1.17 -14.55
C THR A 500 -14.47 -1.54 -13.65
N SER A 501 -14.22 -1.83 -12.36
CA SER A 501 -15.28 -2.19 -11.41
C SER A 501 -16.27 -1.04 -11.18
N ARG A 502 -15.81 0.21 -11.20
CA ARG A 502 -16.68 1.39 -11.20
C ARG A 502 -17.55 1.42 -12.46
N ASP A 503 -16.95 1.23 -13.63
CA ASP A 503 -17.68 1.33 -14.90
C ASP A 503 -18.76 0.25 -15.00
N GLU A 504 -18.46 -0.97 -14.54
CA GLU A 504 -19.42 -2.07 -14.38
C GLU A 504 -20.57 -1.69 -13.44
N LEU A 505 -20.26 -1.18 -12.24
CA LEU A 505 -21.26 -0.70 -11.28
C LEU A 505 -22.12 0.44 -11.87
N TYR A 506 -21.51 1.39 -12.56
CA TYR A 506 -22.22 2.54 -13.13
C TYR A 506 -23.12 2.13 -14.28
N ALA A 507 -22.69 1.17 -15.11
CA ALA A 507 -23.51 0.59 -16.16
C ALA A 507 -24.71 -0.17 -15.57
N TYR A 508 -24.49 -0.91 -14.47
CA TYR A 508 -25.55 -1.59 -13.74
C TYR A 508 -26.58 -0.62 -13.15
N LEU A 509 -26.13 0.48 -12.52
CA LEU A 509 -27.01 1.45 -11.88
C LEU A 509 -27.82 2.29 -12.88
N GLU A 510 -27.33 2.47 -14.12
CA GLU A 510 -27.96 3.30 -15.15
C GLU A 510 -29.46 3.01 -15.37
N PRO A 511 -29.91 1.76 -15.65
CA PRO A 511 -31.34 1.46 -15.81
C PRO A 511 -32.16 1.74 -14.55
N HIS A 512 -31.61 1.48 -13.36
CA HIS A 512 -32.30 1.73 -12.09
C HIS A 512 -32.48 3.23 -11.81
N VAL A 513 -31.47 4.04 -12.12
CA VAL A 513 -31.55 5.51 -12.02
C VAL A 513 -32.62 6.03 -12.98
N ALA A 514 -32.61 5.58 -14.23
CA ALA A 514 -33.60 5.97 -15.23
C ALA A 514 -35.03 5.60 -14.78
N GLU A 515 -35.23 4.41 -14.24
CA GLU A 515 -36.51 3.96 -13.70
C GLU A 515 -36.98 4.86 -12.54
N ARG A 516 -36.12 5.14 -11.55
CA ARG A 516 -36.49 5.97 -10.39
C ARG A 516 -36.68 7.43 -10.70
N ARG A 517 -36.07 7.95 -11.77
CA ARG A 517 -36.41 9.29 -12.29
C ARG A 517 -37.80 9.32 -12.91
N ALA A 518 -38.17 8.29 -13.66
CA ALA A 518 -39.48 8.21 -14.29
C ALA A 518 -40.60 7.89 -13.28
N ARG A 519 -40.31 7.03 -12.31
CA ARG A 519 -41.25 6.51 -11.31
C ARG A 519 -40.55 6.37 -9.96
N PRO A 520 -40.47 7.45 -9.16
CA PRO A 520 -39.90 7.38 -7.82
C PRO A 520 -40.66 6.37 -6.94
N ALA A 521 -39.92 5.61 -6.15
CA ALA A 521 -40.40 4.67 -5.15
C ALA A 521 -40.04 5.16 -3.73
N ASP A 522 -40.31 4.34 -2.72
CA ASP A 522 -39.99 4.61 -1.31
C ASP A 522 -38.63 3.98 -0.94
N ASP A 523 -37.57 4.34 -1.68
CA ASP A 523 -36.20 3.85 -1.52
C ASP A 523 -35.16 4.97 -1.59
N LEU A 524 -33.92 4.68 -1.15
CA LEU A 524 -32.84 5.66 -1.09
C LEU A 524 -32.38 6.11 -2.48
N LEU A 525 -32.48 5.27 -3.50
CA LEU A 525 -32.19 5.65 -4.88
C LEU A 525 -33.18 6.72 -5.37
N SER A 526 -34.46 6.59 -5.02
CA SER A 526 -35.49 7.60 -5.34
C SER A 526 -35.21 8.93 -4.65
N VAL A 527 -34.71 8.92 -3.41
CA VAL A 527 -34.26 10.14 -2.71
C VAL A 527 -33.14 10.83 -3.48
N LEU A 528 -32.12 10.08 -3.91
CA LEU A 528 -31.00 10.61 -4.69
C LEU A 528 -31.45 11.15 -6.06
N CYS A 529 -32.40 10.50 -6.73
CA CYS A 529 -32.93 10.90 -8.02
C CYS A 529 -33.82 12.15 -7.96
N THR A 530 -34.40 12.47 -6.80
CA THR A 530 -35.40 13.54 -6.65
C THR A 530 -34.93 14.75 -5.85
N VAL A 531 -33.82 14.62 -5.10
CA VAL A 531 -33.26 15.73 -4.33
C VAL A 531 -32.76 16.86 -5.22
N ARG A 532 -32.98 18.09 -4.75
CA ARG A 532 -32.46 19.30 -5.39
C ARG A 532 -31.44 20.00 -4.50
N VAL A 533 -30.29 20.35 -5.07
CA VAL A 533 -29.25 21.18 -4.46
C VAL A 533 -29.16 22.47 -5.25
N ASP A 534 -29.28 23.62 -4.57
CA ASP A 534 -29.33 24.95 -5.19
C ASP A 534 -30.36 25.05 -6.34
N GLY A 535 -31.48 24.33 -6.22
CA GLY A 535 -32.58 24.33 -7.19
C GLY A 535 -32.49 23.26 -8.29
N GLU A 536 -31.35 22.60 -8.45
CA GLU A 536 -31.10 21.63 -9.52
C GLU A 536 -31.09 20.18 -9.01
N LEU A 537 -31.55 19.25 -9.84
CA LEU A 537 -31.44 17.82 -9.54
C LEU A 537 -29.97 17.39 -9.63
N LEU A 538 -29.58 16.38 -8.85
CA LEU A 538 -28.26 15.77 -9.00
C LEU A 538 -28.13 15.16 -10.41
N PRO A 539 -26.98 15.30 -11.10
CA PRO A 539 -26.73 14.60 -12.35
C PRO A 539 -26.60 13.08 -12.11
N ASP A 540 -26.89 12.27 -13.13
CA ASP A 540 -26.88 10.80 -13.02
C ASP A 540 -25.52 10.24 -12.57
N SER A 541 -24.42 10.85 -13.04
CA SER A 541 -23.07 10.49 -12.60
C SER A 541 -22.87 10.67 -11.10
N MET A 542 -23.47 11.71 -10.50
CA MET A 542 -23.39 11.97 -9.07
C MET A 542 -24.33 11.06 -8.28
N VAL A 543 -25.53 10.76 -8.79
CA VAL A 543 -26.44 9.76 -8.19
C VAL A 543 -25.74 8.40 -8.10
N LYS A 544 -25.16 7.93 -9.22
CA LYS A 544 -24.39 6.67 -9.27
C LYS A 544 -23.19 6.69 -8.32
N GLY A 545 -22.50 7.83 -8.24
CA GLY A 545 -21.41 8.06 -7.30
C GLY A 545 -21.83 7.93 -5.83
N PHE A 546 -22.94 8.56 -5.44
CA PHE A 546 -23.51 8.42 -4.10
C PHE A 546 -23.95 6.98 -3.81
N CYS A 547 -24.57 6.29 -4.76
CA CYS A 547 -24.91 4.88 -4.61
C CYS A 547 -23.66 4.02 -4.37
N GLY A 548 -22.61 4.20 -5.19
CA GLY A 548 -21.34 3.48 -5.01
C GLY A 548 -20.68 3.78 -3.67
N ALA A 549 -20.67 5.04 -3.23
CA ALA A 549 -20.14 5.43 -1.93
C ALA A 549 -20.93 4.82 -0.76
N LEU A 550 -22.26 4.73 -0.87
CA LEU A 550 -23.12 4.11 0.15
C LEU A 550 -22.93 2.58 0.21
N LEU A 551 -22.87 1.92 -0.95
CA LEU A 551 -22.60 0.48 -1.06
C LEU A 551 -21.22 0.13 -0.47
N GLY A 552 -20.18 0.88 -0.85
CA GLY A 552 -18.82 0.66 -0.35
C GLY A 552 -18.67 0.99 1.14
N ALA A 553 -19.10 2.18 1.56
CA ALA A 553 -18.94 2.62 2.95
C ALA A 553 -19.81 1.81 3.92
N GLY A 554 -21.02 1.40 3.52
CA GLY A 554 -21.93 0.61 4.36
C GLY A 554 -21.65 -0.89 4.34
N GLY A 555 -21.05 -1.42 3.27
CA GLY A 555 -20.72 -2.85 3.12
C GLY A 555 -19.45 -3.24 3.88
N GLU A 556 -18.29 -2.95 3.29
CA GLU A 556 -16.97 -3.48 3.72
C GLU A 556 -16.42 -2.87 5.03
N THR A 557 -16.97 -1.75 5.51
CA THR A 557 -16.58 -1.28 6.85
C THR A 557 -17.40 -1.96 7.95
N THR A 558 -18.67 -2.25 7.67
CA THR A 558 -19.57 -2.89 8.62
C THR A 558 -19.29 -4.38 8.72
N ASP A 559 -18.99 -5.07 7.60
CA ASP A 559 -18.65 -6.50 7.63
C ASP A 559 -17.42 -6.81 8.49
N ARG A 560 -16.36 -6.01 8.34
CA ARG A 560 -15.09 -6.09 9.06
C ARG A 560 -15.25 -5.75 10.53
N ALA A 561 -16.07 -4.74 10.83
CA ALA A 561 -16.37 -4.37 12.20
C ALA A 561 -17.19 -5.46 12.91
N LEU A 562 -18.16 -6.09 12.21
CA LEU A 562 -18.91 -7.24 12.73
C LEU A 562 -18.00 -8.47 12.91
N ALA A 563 -17.11 -8.76 11.97
CA ALA A 563 -16.15 -9.85 12.13
C ALA A 563 -15.25 -9.63 13.36
N SER A 564 -14.74 -8.42 13.55
CA SER A 564 -13.94 -8.06 14.73
C SER A 564 -14.76 -8.13 16.03
N LEU A 565 -16.03 -7.73 16.01
CA LEU A 565 -16.96 -7.86 17.14
C LEU A 565 -17.13 -9.32 17.57
N LEU A 566 -17.41 -10.21 16.61
CA LEU A 566 -17.61 -11.63 16.90
C LEU A 566 -16.33 -12.29 17.39
N ALA A 567 -15.18 -11.94 16.80
CA ALA A 567 -13.88 -12.41 17.28
C ALA A 567 -13.60 -11.96 18.72
N ASN A 568 -13.84 -10.68 19.03
CA ASN A 568 -13.69 -10.13 20.38
C ASN A 568 -14.57 -10.86 21.41
N LEU A 569 -15.83 -11.13 21.06
CA LEU A 569 -16.77 -11.84 21.94
C LEU A 569 -16.35 -13.29 22.19
N LEU A 570 -15.96 -14.02 21.15
CA LEU A 570 -15.55 -15.42 21.27
C LEU A 570 -14.18 -15.57 21.96
N GLN A 571 -13.31 -14.56 21.89
CA GLN A 571 -12.08 -14.48 22.67
C GLN A 571 -12.30 -14.02 24.12
N ALA A 572 -13.45 -13.43 24.44
CA ALA A 572 -13.83 -12.98 25.79
C ALA A 572 -15.13 -13.67 26.29
N PRO A 573 -15.08 -14.97 26.65
CA PRO A 573 -16.28 -15.73 27.05
C PRO A 573 -17.07 -15.13 28.21
N HIS A 574 -16.41 -14.40 29.12
CA HIS A 574 -17.06 -13.70 30.22
C HIS A 574 -17.95 -12.55 29.72
N VAL A 575 -17.48 -11.74 28.76
CA VAL A 575 -18.28 -10.69 28.12
C VAL A 575 -19.42 -11.30 27.32
N LEU A 576 -19.16 -12.40 26.61
CA LEU A 576 -20.20 -13.11 25.87
C LEU A 576 -21.32 -13.64 26.79
N ALA A 577 -20.96 -14.20 27.95
CA ALA A 577 -21.94 -14.64 28.95
C ALA A 577 -22.76 -13.47 29.53
N GLU A 578 -22.12 -12.33 29.80
CA GLU A 578 -22.81 -11.12 30.24
C GLU A 578 -23.78 -10.58 29.18
N LEU A 579 -23.36 -10.52 27.91
CA LEU A 579 -24.22 -10.08 26.81
C LEU A 579 -25.42 -11.01 26.60
N ARG A 580 -25.25 -12.33 26.80
CA ARG A 580 -26.36 -13.30 26.76
C ARG A 580 -27.34 -13.08 27.92
N ALA A 581 -26.84 -12.72 29.10
CA ALA A 581 -27.68 -12.44 30.26
C ALA A 581 -28.41 -11.09 30.15
N ASP A 582 -27.80 -10.10 29.49
CA ASP A 582 -28.35 -8.77 29.26
C ASP A 582 -28.05 -8.28 27.82
N PRO A 583 -28.98 -8.52 26.86
CA PRO A 583 -28.86 -8.02 25.49
C PRO A 583 -28.77 -6.50 25.39
N GLY A 584 -29.18 -5.75 26.43
CA GLY A 584 -29.02 -4.30 26.50
C GLY A 584 -27.55 -3.84 26.47
N LEU A 585 -26.61 -4.75 26.75
CA LEU A 585 -25.17 -4.48 26.68
C LEU A 585 -24.64 -4.37 25.24
N ALA A 586 -25.40 -4.79 24.22
CA ALA A 586 -24.94 -4.89 22.83
C ALA A 586 -24.31 -3.59 22.30
N GLY A 587 -24.92 -2.43 22.58
CA GLY A 587 -24.38 -1.13 22.16
C GLY A 587 -23.03 -0.79 22.80
N ALA A 588 -22.82 -1.20 24.06
CA ALA A 588 -21.57 -1.00 24.78
C ALA A 588 -20.46 -1.94 24.25
N VAL A 589 -20.81 -3.20 23.99
CA VAL A 589 -19.92 -4.18 23.35
C VAL A 589 -19.49 -3.67 21.97
N TRP A 590 -20.42 -3.16 21.19
CA TRP A 590 -20.14 -2.60 19.86
C TRP A 590 -19.20 -1.39 19.92
N ALA A 591 -19.48 -0.43 20.80
CA ALA A 591 -18.61 0.74 20.98
C ALA A 591 -17.18 0.36 21.39
N GLU A 592 -17.04 -0.60 22.32
CA GLU A 592 -15.71 -1.08 22.72
C GLU A 592 -15.02 -1.86 21.61
N SER A 593 -15.76 -2.65 20.81
CA SER A 593 -15.18 -3.36 19.67
C SER A 593 -14.66 -2.39 18.62
N LEU A 594 -15.41 -1.33 18.31
CA LEU A 594 -14.97 -0.28 17.37
C LEU A 594 -13.76 0.49 17.88
N ARG A 595 -13.66 0.73 19.19
CA ARG A 595 -12.45 1.32 19.78
C ARG A 595 -11.29 0.34 19.61
N ARG A 596 -11.44 -0.89 20.08
CA ARG A 596 -10.36 -1.88 20.13
C ARG A 596 -9.89 -2.30 18.73
N ASN A 597 -10.81 -2.57 17.82
CA ASN A 597 -10.57 -3.09 16.48
C ASN A 597 -11.42 -2.28 15.47
N PRO A 598 -11.05 -1.03 15.17
CA PRO A 598 -11.77 -0.24 14.18
C PRO A 598 -11.61 -0.86 12.78
N PRO A 599 -12.65 -0.92 11.95
CA PRO A 599 -12.54 -1.48 10.60
C PRO A 599 -11.64 -0.66 9.68
N VAL A 600 -11.47 0.64 9.95
CA VAL A 600 -10.60 1.58 9.21
C VAL A 600 -9.48 2.04 10.13
N HIS A 601 -8.25 1.74 9.73
CA HIS A 601 -7.04 2.05 10.50
C HIS A 601 -6.40 3.37 10.10
N VAL A 602 -6.51 3.76 8.82
CA VAL A 602 -5.82 4.92 8.27
C VAL A 602 -6.83 5.85 7.59
N VAL A 603 -6.87 7.11 8.00
CA VAL A 603 -7.63 8.16 7.31
C VAL A 603 -6.67 9.18 6.74
N LEU A 604 -6.69 9.38 5.42
CA LEU A 604 -5.85 10.38 4.78
C LEU A 604 -6.46 11.77 4.82
N ARG A 605 -5.58 12.77 4.93
CA ARG A 605 -5.85 14.20 4.73
C ARG A 605 -4.74 14.81 3.88
N GLN A 606 -4.99 15.98 3.31
CA GLN A 606 -3.97 16.77 2.62
C GLN A 606 -3.91 18.19 3.19
N ALA A 607 -2.71 18.64 3.51
CA ALA A 607 -2.45 19.98 4.02
C ALA A 607 -2.66 21.06 2.95
N ASP A 608 -3.45 22.08 3.29
CA ASP A 608 -3.64 23.32 2.54
C ASP A 608 -2.93 24.45 3.29
N GLY A 609 -1.64 24.63 3.00
CA GLY A 609 -0.70 25.41 3.80
C GLY A 609 -0.05 24.60 4.94
N PRO A 610 1.01 25.14 5.57
CA PRO A 610 1.67 24.49 6.71
C PRO A 610 0.75 24.44 7.94
N VAL A 611 0.69 23.29 8.62
CA VAL A 611 -0.18 23.03 9.77
C VAL A 611 0.64 22.69 11.01
N ASP A 612 0.35 23.36 12.13
CA ASP A 612 0.96 23.05 13.43
C ASP A 612 0.01 22.14 14.24
N LEU A 613 0.44 20.89 14.47
CA LEU A 613 -0.20 19.93 15.38
C LEU A 613 0.56 19.92 16.72
N PRO A 614 -0.05 19.41 17.81
CA PRO A 614 0.64 19.36 19.10
C PRO A 614 1.95 18.54 19.06
N CYS A 615 2.04 17.54 18.19
CA CYS A 615 3.23 16.72 17.95
C CYS A 615 4.25 17.30 16.95
N GLY A 616 3.96 18.41 16.28
CA GLY A 616 4.90 19.05 15.35
C GLY A 616 4.24 19.68 14.11
N ARG A 617 5.07 20.12 13.16
CA ARG A 617 4.62 20.84 11.97
C ARG A 617 4.52 19.91 10.75
N VAL A 618 3.37 19.95 10.08
CA VAL A 618 3.13 19.33 8.77
C VAL A 618 3.40 20.36 7.66
N PRO A 619 4.21 20.04 6.63
CA PRO A 619 4.46 20.92 5.49
C PRO A 619 3.22 21.16 4.62
N ASP A 620 3.24 22.25 3.85
CA ASP A 620 2.23 22.52 2.82
C ASP A 620 2.18 21.40 1.77
N GLY A 621 0.98 21.09 1.27
CA GLY A 621 0.72 20.08 0.25
C GLY A 621 0.91 18.63 0.70
N ALA A 622 1.39 18.38 1.91
CA ALA A 622 1.71 17.06 2.42
C ALA A 622 0.45 16.20 2.62
N THR A 623 0.55 14.90 2.27
CA THR A 623 -0.43 13.89 2.67
C THR A 623 -0.18 13.50 4.12
N VAL A 624 -1.23 13.47 4.93
CA VAL A 624 -1.20 13.09 6.36
C VAL A 624 -2.05 11.84 6.57
N ALA A 625 -1.43 10.78 7.07
CA ALA A 625 -2.08 9.54 7.49
C ALA A 625 -2.44 9.61 8.98
N CYS A 626 -3.72 9.81 9.27
CA CYS A 626 -4.28 9.82 10.60
C CYS A 626 -4.52 8.37 11.05
N LEU A 627 -3.71 7.86 11.99
CA LEU A 627 -3.73 6.45 12.40
C LEU A 627 -4.81 6.19 13.46
N VAL A 628 -6.05 5.96 13.01
CA VAL A 628 -7.21 5.65 13.86
C VAL A 628 -6.99 4.38 14.70
N GLY A 629 -6.41 3.34 14.10
CA GLY A 629 -6.08 2.09 14.81
C GLY A 629 -5.11 2.32 15.98
N SER A 630 -4.10 3.15 15.77
CA SER A 630 -3.16 3.57 16.84
C SER A 630 -3.84 4.43 17.89
N ALA A 631 -4.58 5.47 17.46
CA ALA A 631 -5.21 6.42 18.36
C ALA A 631 -6.20 5.76 19.32
N ASN A 632 -6.97 4.78 18.85
CA ASN A 632 -7.94 4.10 19.70
C ASN A 632 -7.30 3.13 20.72
N ARG A 633 -6.00 2.84 20.59
CA ARG A 633 -5.20 2.04 21.52
C ARG A 633 -4.19 2.89 22.32
N ASP A 634 -4.33 4.21 22.34
CA ASP A 634 -3.40 5.09 23.07
C ASP A 634 -3.62 5.01 24.60
N PRO A 635 -2.64 4.55 25.39
CA PRO A 635 -2.77 4.44 26.86
C PRO A 635 -2.90 5.80 27.55
N ARG A 636 -2.52 6.90 26.89
CA ARG A 636 -2.71 8.26 27.39
C ARG A 636 -4.19 8.67 27.40
N ARG A 637 -5.02 7.96 26.62
CA ARG A 637 -6.47 8.20 26.53
C ARG A 637 -7.30 7.08 27.15
N PHE A 638 -6.90 5.83 26.97
CA PHE A 638 -7.65 4.65 27.41
C PHE A 638 -6.78 3.79 28.33
N GLU A 639 -7.17 3.64 29.59
CA GLU A 639 -6.51 2.73 30.54
C GLU A 639 -6.60 1.28 30.06
N ASP A 640 -5.52 0.49 30.15
CA ASP A 640 -5.45 -0.88 29.59
C ASP A 640 -6.07 -0.97 28.18
N PRO A 641 -5.50 -0.25 27.18
CA PRO A 641 -6.14 -0.04 25.89
C PRO A 641 -6.35 -1.33 25.09
N ASP A 642 -5.61 -2.40 25.40
CA ASP A 642 -5.70 -3.68 24.69
C ASP A 642 -6.76 -4.64 25.26
N ARG A 643 -7.25 -4.35 26.47
CA ARG A 643 -8.35 -5.10 27.09
C ARG A 643 -9.66 -4.75 26.42
N PHE A 644 -10.43 -5.78 26.06
CA PHE A 644 -11.81 -5.64 25.63
C PHE A 644 -12.72 -5.50 26.86
N ASP A 645 -13.16 -4.27 27.15
CA ASP A 645 -14.03 -3.95 28.29
C ASP A 645 -15.24 -3.10 27.86
N PRO A 646 -16.43 -3.70 27.68
CA PRO A 646 -17.65 -2.96 27.32
C PRO A 646 -18.06 -1.90 28.35
N ARG A 647 -17.58 -1.96 29.59
CA ARG A 647 -17.94 -1.00 30.65
C ARG A 647 -17.06 0.25 30.66
N ARG A 648 -16.11 0.37 29.73
CA ARG A 648 -15.18 1.49 29.60
C ARG A 648 -15.87 2.85 29.47
N SER A 649 -16.98 2.93 28.73
CA SER A 649 -17.74 4.18 28.57
C SER A 649 -18.99 4.19 29.43
N ALA A 650 -19.07 5.15 30.34
CA ALA A 650 -20.27 5.41 31.13
C ALA A 650 -21.42 6.03 30.31
N ALA A 651 -21.16 6.49 29.08
CA ALA A 651 -22.13 7.17 28.23
C ALA A 651 -22.07 6.63 26.79
N VAL A 652 -22.52 5.38 26.60
CA VAL A 652 -22.48 4.64 25.33
C VAL A 652 -23.07 5.45 24.16
N GLU A 653 -24.19 6.14 24.37
CA GLU A 653 -24.83 6.98 23.35
C GLU A 653 -23.89 8.03 22.74
N ARG A 654 -22.99 8.60 23.56
CA ARG A 654 -22.04 9.62 23.11
C ARG A 654 -21.08 9.07 22.06
N GLU A 655 -20.71 7.78 22.16
CA GLU A 655 -19.74 7.13 21.29
C GLU A 655 -20.21 7.02 19.82
N PHE A 656 -21.51 7.22 19.57
CA PHE A 656 -22.13 7.23 18.24
C PHE A 656 -22.47 8.64 17.74
N THR A 657 -21.81 9.65 18.27
CA THR A 657 -21.96 11.07 17.90
C THR A 657 -20.60 11.72 17.64
N GLY A 658 -20.60 12.95 17.11
CA GLY A 658 -19.36 13.72 16.92
C GLY A 658 -18.56 13.99 18.22
N ALA A 659 -19.15 13.73 19.40
CA ALA A 659 -18.49 13.80 20.70
C ALA A 659 -17.88 12.45 21.15
N SER A 660 -17.86 11.44 20.28
CA SER A 660 -17.27 10.13 20.55
C SER A 660 -15.84 10.25 21.02
N THR A 661 -15.44 9.36 21.94
CA THR A 661 -14.09 9.32 22.48
C THR A 661 -13.16 8.48 21.62
N HIS A 662 -13.64 7.38 21.05
CA HIS A 662 -12.92 6.68 19.99
C HIS A 662 -13.06 7.42 18.65
N LEU A 663 -12.22 7.08 17.70
CA LEU A 663 -12.11 7.75 16.40
C LEU A 663 -12.50 6.83 15.23
N ALA A 664 -13.11 5.68 15.50
CA ALA A 664 -13.53 4.71 14.47
C ALA A 664 -14.50 5.31 13.44
N PHE A 665 -15.31 6.30 13.84
CA PHE A 665 -16.21 7.04 12.96
C PHE A 665 -15.62 8.38 12.47
N GLY A 666 -14.31 8.57 12.62
CA GLY A 666 -13.63 9.85 12.40
C GLY A 666 -14.00 10.90 13.44
N ALA A 667 -13.68 12.16 13.13
CA ALA A 667 -14.02 13.31 13.96
C ALA A 667 -14.30 14.55 13.10
N GLY A 668 -14.95 15.55 13.72
CA GLY A 668 -15.20 16.84 13.08
C GLY A 668 -16.25 16.79 11.98
N ARG A 669 -16.06 17.63 10.95
CA ARG A 669 -17.04 17.85 9.86
C ARG A 669 -17.38 16.57 9.08
N HIS A 670 -16.43 15.64 8.99
CA HIS A 670 -16.59 14.36 8.29
C HIS A 670 -16.86 13.19 9.24
N PHE A 671 -17.37 13.44 10.46
CA PHE A 671 -17.86 12.35 11.33
C PHE A 671 -18.84 11.45 10.56
N CYS A 672 -18.77 10.12 10.75
CA CYS A 672 -19.53 9.15 9.97
C CYS A 672 -21.03 9.45 9.98
N LEU A 673 -21.64 9.51 8.79
CA LEU A 673 -23.08 9.70 8.65
C LEU A 673 -23.87 8.46 9.09
N GLY A 674 -23.31 7.26 8.84
CA GLY A 674 -23.94 5.97 9.12
C GLY A 674 -23.74 5.44 10.54
N ALA A 675 -23.17 6.21 11.47
CA ALA A 675 -22.80 5.70 12.81
C ALA A 675 -23.99 5.08 13.58
N GLN A 676 -25.18 5.67 13.46
CA GLN A 676 -26.40 5.15 14.10
C GLN A 676 -26.97 3.92 13.39
N LEU A 677 -26.85 3.87 12.06
CA LEU A 677 -27.24 2.69 11.29
C LEU A 677 -26.31 1.51 11.64
N ALA A 678 -25.00 1.71 11.60
CA ALA A 678 -24.01 0.68 11.94
C ALA A 678 -24.20 0.14 13.37
N ARG A 679 -24.55 1.02 14.33
CA ARG A 679 -24.91 0.59 15.69
C ARG A 679 -26.14 -0.30 15.70
N MET A 680 -27.24 0.16 15.11
CA MET A 680 -28.49 -0.59 15.07
C MET A 680 -28.31 -1.94 14.36
N GLU A 681 -27.54 -1.96 13.27
CA GLU A 681 -27.16 -3.19 12.57
C GLU A 681 -26.41 -4.16 13.48
N ALA A 682 -25.37 -3.70 14.17
CA ALA A 682 -24.57 -4.54 15.05
C ALA A 682 -25.37 -5.08 16.25
N GLU A 683 -26.19 -4.24 16.88
CA GLU A 683 -27.04 -4.64 18.03
C GLU A 683 -28.03 -5.74 17.63
N ILE A 684 -28.69 -5.61 16.48
CA ILE A 684 -29.62 -6.62 15.98
C ILE A 684 -28.86 -7.88 15.57
N ALA A 685 -27.78 -7.74 14.81
CA ALA A 685 -27.00 -8.85 14.27
C ALA A 685 -26.48 -9.76 15.38
N VAL A 686 -25.82 -9.19 16.39
CA VAL A 686 -25.22 -9.95 17.48
C VAL A 686 -26.29 -10.61 18.34
N THR A 687 -27.39 -9.92 18.62
CA THR A 687 -28.49 -10.47 19.43
C THR A 687 -29.12 -11.67 18.73
N VAL A 688 -29.48 -11.53 17.45
CA VAL A 688 -30.11 -12.60 16.67
C VAL A 688 -29.16 -13.79 16.50
N LEU A 689 -27.89 -13.55 16.21
CA LEU A 689 -26.91 -14.62 16.06
C LEU A 689 -26.76 -15.44 17.34
N LEU A 690 -26.66 -14.78 18.50
CA LEU A 690 -26.50 -15.45 19.80
C LEU A 690 -27.77 -16.14 20.28
N GLU A 691 -28.95 -15.65 19.91
CA GLU A 691 -30.23 -16.34 20.15
C GLU A 691 -30.34 -17.63 19.35
N ARG A 692 -29.86 -17.62 18.10
CA ARG A 692 -29.89 -18.80 17.20
C ARG A 692 -28.78 -19.79 17.49
N LEU A 693 -27.63 -19.33 17.99
CA LEU A 693 -26.43 -20.12 18.25
C LEU A 693 -26.00 -19.95 19.73
N PRO A 694 -26.75 -20.52 20.69
CA PRO A 694 -26.49 -20.31 22.12
C PRO A 694 -25.17 -20.93 22.61
N ASP A 695 -24.64 -21.92 21.90
CA ASP A 695 -23.39 -22.63 22.23
C ASP A 695 -22.23 -22.30 21.27
N LEU A 696 -22.32 -21.16 20.58
CA LEU A 696 -21.30 -20.71 19.62
C LEU A 696 -19.89 -20.69 20.24
N ARG A 697 -18.95 -21.36 19.58
CA ARG A 697 -17.52 -21.44 19.93
C ARG A 697 -16.65 -21.53 18.68
N TRP A 698 -15.35 -21.31 18.82
CA TRP A 698 -14.39 -21.61 17.76
C TRP A 698 -14.43 -23.09 17.38
N ALA A 699 -14.25 -23.37 16.09
CA ALA A 699 -13.89 -24.69 15.60
C ALA A 699 -12.56 -25.15 16.22
N ASP A 700 -12.36 -26.46 16.32
CA ASP A 700 -11.20 -27.01 17.01
C ASP A 700 -9.90 -26.62 16.30
N GLY A 701 -8.96 -26.02 17.04
CA GLY A 701 -7.67 -25.58 16.50
C GLY A 701 -7.70 -24.26 15.72
N PHE A 702 -8.87 -23.62 15.59
CA PHE A 702 -8.99 -22.34 14.90
C PHE A 702 -8.62 -21.16 15.80
N ALA A 703 -7.90 -20.19 15.23
CA ALA A 703 -7.66 -18.88 15.83
C ALA A 703 -7.76 -17.81 14.75
N PRO A 704 -8.57 -16.76 14.94
CA PRO A 704 -8.70 -15.70 13.94
C PRO A 704 -7.41 -14.89 13.83
N VAL A 705 -7.06 -14.52 12.59
CA VAL A 705 -5.92 -13.63 12.29
C VAL A 705 -6.46 -12.39 11.60
N GLU A 706 -6.15 -11.21 12.15
CA GLU A 706 -6.48 -9.94 11.52
C GLU A 706 -5.45 -9.60 10.44
N THR A 707 -5.91 -9.12 9.28
CA THR A 707 -5.07 -8.72 8.14
C THR A 707 -5.47 -7.35 7.61
N GLY A 708 -4.59 -6.69 6.88
CA GLY A 708 -4.90 -5.45 6.15
C GLY A 708 -4.34 -4.14 6.75
N LEU A 709 -4.14 -3.18 5.84
CA LEU A 709 -3.47 -1.88 6.07
C LEU A 709 -4.45 -0.72 6.28
N LEU A 710 -5.24 -0.40 5.25
CA LEU A 710 -6.25 0.67 5.30
C LEU A 710 -7.43 0.24 6.17
N THR A 711 -7.90 -0.98 5.89
CA THR A 711 -8.99 -1.65 6.58
C THR A 711 -8.51 -2.96 7.15
N ARG A 712 -9.00 -3.35 8.33
CA ARG A 712 -8.50 -4.51 9.08
C ARG A 712 -9.61 -5.27 9.79
N ALA A 713 -9.59 -6.60 9.66
CA ALA A 713 -10.43 -7.55 10.40
C ALA A 713 -9.93 -8.98 10.15
N PRO A 714 -10.46 -10.00 10.84
CA PRO A 714 -10.32 -11.39 10.42
C PRO A 714 -11.02 -11.66 9.09
N ASP A 715 -10.34 -12.35 8.18
CA ASP A 715 -10.91 -12.76 6.89
C ASP A 715 -11.79 -14.01 7.00
N GLU A 716 -11.60 -14.80 8.07
CA GLU A 716 -12.36 -16.01 8.40
C GLU A 716 -12.65 -16.08 9.91
N LEU A 717 -13.75 -16.73 10.26
CA LEU A 717 -14.20 -17.00 11.63
C LEU A 717 -14.85 -18.39 11.68
N LEU A 718 -14.04 -19.45 11.76
CA LEU A 718 -14.54 -20.83 11.81
C LEU A 718 -15.10 -21.18 13.19
N VAL A 719 -16.38 -21.54 13.21
CA VAL A 719 -17.14 -21.86 14.42
C VAL A 719 -17.85 -23.21 14.32
N ALA A 720 -18.11 -23.80 15.47
CA ALA A 720 -18.80 -25.08 15.64
C ALA A 720 -19.90 -24.97 16.72
N ALA A 721 -20.86 -25.90 16.71
CA ALA A 721 -21.66 -26.21 17.90
C ALA A 721 -20.99 -27.33 18.72
N ARG A 722 -21.52 -27.54 19.91
CA ARG A 722 -21.01 -28.52 20.87
C ARG A 722 -21.57 -29.91 20.64
#